data_AF-A0A381VZR0-F1
#
_entry.id   AF-A0A381VZR0-F1
#
_cell.length_a   1.000
_cell.length_b   1.000
_cell.length_c   1.000
_cell.angle_alpha   90.00
_cell.angle_beta   90.00
_cell.angle_gamma   90.00
#
_symmetry.space_group_name_H-M   'P 1'
#
loop_
_entity.id
_entity.type
_entity.pdbx_description
1 polymer ?
#
loop_
_entity_poly.entity_id
_entity_poly.type
_entity_poly.pdbx_seq_one_letter_code
_entity_poly.pdbx_strand_id
1 'polypeptide(L)'
;MAKTKVEQYIFQPGIPIKDNRYRMAHDLIKNNVEFICDEVTAWIGEQVKLEPTYPDAYAGIVANKEFLKDEVMSWFDIAYPGAHDLKYSVSAATYEPTTGVMELTVGSHGFVVGSTIRINTDSLTFTCAMDSHATNHTYPRATGSNAPGGYDYAYLTPTAITAITSTTITVNVGTSGNQTVHTFISALADCIISNERHEKCERDTGYNIDAITSDLYNGGNSKTIEYAKKYWEGTNSNLANATEQNYAVLVNNKLIEIINDYILTNTAWTTAQVPVVTTQNTSNPLAESNAKNRVTELGTILNDVTVNGLGSMPAVTPSWSNFTYDGVLCERDTRINLQGLDGDGGILYDLRYGGNEQTRYTASKYFIDSTPQIDGDRTPEIFAKNYVRDLINNYILPQPAQAQTYPFALALLDANKEFIADEVMAWFDYNYPTIHNASRHQKCERDTRYNLDAIRSDLYTGGNHQVIKMASKYWQGTTGQLPGGQTILTTDGAHGRTVGDVVEVRGLILSCEMGTKTYPVADFANIHSSNQTFTVRTQNLTATTFEISLGTSAIAQTYVKGGVAIPQAGVQNNNRLDIRNFDFNISTGIATITTMGGATVTATAHGKDKGDLVAVDGVVLSCAMGSKTYPVNNFSTLHSTNQAFSVSATNLTTDTFEVSFGMSAIAHTYVSGGTIIKDGNVRIAISDFVYVNGTGICTITSADHGLAENDTIQLRGVVMTCVYGTKVYPAIPHAGIYPVTKV
;
A
#
# COMPACT_ATOMS: atom_id res chain seq x y z
N MET A 1 37.13 -1.17 44.59
CA MET A 1 37.08 -0.66 43.20
C MET A 1 36.35 -1.59 42.23
N ALA A 2 36.70 -2.88 42.07
CA ALA A 2 35.92 -3.81 41.24
C ALA A 2 34.53 -4.14 41.85
N LYS A 3 34.45 -4.33 43.17
CA LYS A 3 33.17 -4.59 43.87
C LYS A 3 32.24 -3.37 43.92
N THR A 4 32.82 -2.19 44.10
CA THR A 4 32.12 -0.89 43.98
C THR A 4 31.60 -0.64 42.56
N LYS A 5 32.32 -1.11 41.52
CA LYS A 5 31.82 -1.08 40.14
C LYS A 5 30.65 -2.03 39.88
N VAL A 6 30.57 -3.18 40.55
CA VAL A 6 29.44 -4.12 40.39
C VAL A 6 28.21 -3.67 41.20
N GLU A 7 28.40 -3.07 42.37
CA GLU A 7 27.31 -2.57 43.23
C GLU A 7 26.75 -1.21 42.75
N GLN A 8 27.52 -0.45 41.95
CA GLN A 8 27.05 0.73 41.21
C GLN A 8 26.63 0.41 39.77
N TYR A 9 26.78 -0.85 39.34
CA TYR A 9 26.16 -1.37 38.12
C TYR A 9 24.71 -1.69 38.45
N ILE A 10 23.85 -0.68 38.28
CA ILE A 10 22.45 -0.93 37.98
C ILE A 10 22.49 -1.74 36.69
N PHE A 11 21.98 -2.99 36.70
CA PHE A 11 21.42 -3.58 35.49
C PHE A 11 20.45 -2.53 34.98
N GLN A 12 20.84 -1.69 34.03
CA GLN A 12 19.85 -1.00 33.23
C GLN A 12 19.10 -2.14 32.56
N PRO A 13 17.81 -2.35 32.88
CA PRO A 13 16.97 -3.05 31.94
C PRO A 13 17.14 -2.22 30.66
N GLY A 14 17.58 -2.86 29.57
CA GLY A 14 17.85 -2.19 28.31
C GLY A 14 16.74 -1.19 28.03
N ILE A 15 17.12 0.00 27.51
CA ILE A 15 16.22 1.10 27.13
C ILE A 15 14.80 0.56 27.02
N PRO A 16 13.91 0.82 28.01
CA PRO A 16 12.59 0.24 27.97
C PRO A 16 12.01 0.53 26.60
N ILE A 17 11.65 -0.51 25.85
CA ILE A 17 10.78 -0.41 24.67
C ILE A 17 9.40 -0.03 25.21
N LYS A 18 9.32 1.19 25.74
CA LYS A 18 8.11 1.87 26.10
C LYS A 18 7.94 2.93 25.04
N ASP A 19 6.76 2.86 24.45
CA ASP A 19 6.18 3.80 23.49
C ASP A 19 6.51 3.48 22.03
N ASN A 20 5.44 3.28 21.26
CA ASN A 20 5.43 3.20 19.79
C ASN A 20 6.38 4.28 19.25
N ARG A 21 7.47 3.89 18.58
CA ARG A 21 8.49 4.84 18.11
C ARG A 21 7.88 5.90 17.18
N TYR A 22 6.85 5.51 16.41
CA TYR A 22 6.04 6.39 15.57
C TYR A 22 4.53 6.14 15.76
N ARG A 23 4.02 6.31 17.00
CA ARG A 23 2.63 5.95 17.37
C ARG A 23 1.56 6.55 16.48
N MET A 24 1.69 7.84 16.20
CA MET A 24 0.69 8.56 15.41
C MET A 24 0.66 8.03 13.99
N ALA A 25 1.81 7.76 13.37
CA ALA A 25 1.88 7.18 12.04
C ALA A 25 1.32 5.76 12.00
N HIS A 26 1.67 4.93 13.00
CA HIS A 26 1.13 3.57 13.13
C HIS A 26 -0.41 3.58 13.23
N ASP A 27 -0.97 4.37 14.14
CA ASP A 27 -2.42 4.37 14.41
C ASP A 27 -3.20 4.99 13.23
N LEU A 28 -2.66 6.03 12.59
CA LEU A 28 -3.25 6.64 11.38
C LEU A 28 -3.24 5.68 10.20
N ILE A 29 -2.13 4.99 9.94
CA ILE A 29 -2.06 4.01 8.84
C ILE A 29 -2.98 2.82 9.14
N LYS A 30 -2.95 2.28 10.37
CA LYS A 30 -3.78 1.14 10.79
C LYS A 30 -5.29 1.41 10.64
N ASN A 31 -5.74 2.60 11.04
CA ASN A 31 -7.14 2.99 10.93
C ASN A 31 -7.60 3.23 9.48
N ASN A 32 -6.67 3.38 8.54
CA ASN A 32 -6.95 3.64 7.13
C ASN A 32 -6.51 2.50 6.20
N VAL A 33 -6.12 1.33 6.70
CA VAL A 33 -5.62 0.22 5.85
C VAL A 33 -6.61 -0.14 4.75
N GLU A 34 -7.90 -0.29 5.09
CA GLU A 34 -8.93 -0.69 4.12
C GLU A 34 -9.17 0.41 3.08
N PHE A 35 -9.22 1.68 3.51
CA PHE A 35 -9.28 2.83 2.62
C PHE A 35 -8.08 2.88 1.67
N ILE A 36 -6.85 2.68 2.17
CA ILE A 36 -5.63 2.67 1.35
C ILE A 36 -5.66 1.52 0.33
N CYS A 37 -6.19 0.35 0.71
CA CYS A 37 -6.33 -0.80 -0.18
C CYS A 37 -7.40 -0.58 -1.26
N ASP A 38 -8.53 0.03 -0.91
CA ASP A 38 -9.59 0.36 -1.86
C ASP A 38 -9.16 1.45 -2.83
N GLU A 39 -8.49 2.50 -2.34
CA GLU A 39 -7.99 3.61 -3.16
C GLU A 39 -6.93 3.15 -4.16
N VAL A 40 -5.93 2.35 -3.76
CA VAL A 40 -4.93 1.86 -4.72
C VAL A 40 -5.56 0.93 -5.76
N THR A 41 -6.54 0.13 -5.36
CA THR A 41 -7.25 -0.80 -6.24
C THR A 41 -8.10 -0.02 -7.25
N ALA A 42 -8.89 0.95 -6.80
CA ALA A 42 -9.66 1.83 -7.66
C ALA A 42 -8.74 2.65 -8.59
N TRP A 43 -7.66 3.21 -8.06
CA TRP A 43 -6.70 4.00 -8.83
C TRP A 43 -6.09 3.18 -9.96
N ILE A 44 -5.56 1.98 -9.70
CA ILE A 44 -5.02 1.10 -10.75
C ILE A 44 -6.12 0.65 -11.72
N GLY A 45 -7.32 0.33 -11.22
CA GLY A 45 -8.46 -0.05 -12.06
C GLY A 45 -8.96 1.07 -12.98
N GLU A 46 -8.76 2.34 -12.63
CA GLU A 46 -8.97 3.49 -13.51
C GLU A 46 -7.82 3.68 -14.49
N GLN A 47 -6.58 3.44 -14.05
CA GLN A 47 -5.42 3.58 -14.95
C GLN A 47 -5.47 2.61 -16.13
N VAL A 48 -6.16 1.47 -15.99
CA VAL A 48 -6.25 0.36 -16.98
C VAL A 48 -7.34 0.60 -18.06
N LYS A 49 -8.14 1.67 -17.97
CA LYS A 49 -9.36 1.88 -18.79
C LYS A 49 -9.28 2.89 -19.95
N LEU A 50 -8.11 3.44 -20.31
CA LEU A 50 -8.06 4.54 -21.27
C LEU A 50 -7.71 4.08 -22.70
N GLU A 51 -8.65 4.29 -23.62
CA GLU A 51 -8.37 4.46 -25.06
C GLU A 51 -7.30 5.56 -25.27
N PRO A 52 -6.54 5.55 -26.40
CA PRO A 52 -5.51 6.55 -26.62
C PRO A 52 -6.08 7.97 -26.55
N THR A 53 -5.48 8.84 -25.72
CA THR A 53 -6.03 10.21 -25.49
C THR A 53 -5.68 11.15 -26.64
N TYR A 54 -4.49 10.98 -27.26
CA TYR A 54 -4.01 11.75 -28.41
C TYR A 54 -3.29 10.87 -29.46
N PRO A 55 -3.97 9.91 -30.11
CA PRO A 55 -3.38 8.98 -31.08
C PRO A 55 -2.69 9.64 -32.29
N ASP A 56 -3.24 10.73 -32.84
CA ASP A 56 -2.69 11.44 -34.00
C ASP A 56 -1.47 12.27 -33.61
N ALA A 57 -1.53 12.98 -32.47
CA ALA A 57 -0.35 13.67 -31.92
C ALA A 57 0.79 12.69 -31.63
N TYR A 58 0.47 11.54 -31.02
CA TYR A 58 1.43 10.48 -30.77
C TYR A 58 2.07 9.98 -32.07
N ALA A 59 1.26 9.61 -33.07
CA ALA A 59 1.75 9.11 -34.35
C ALA A 59 2.62 10.16 -35.06
N GLY A 60 2.21 11.43 -35.02
CA GLY A 60 2.96 12.55 -35.59
C GLY A 60 4.35 12.72 -34.96
N ILE A 61 4.44 12.71 -33.63
CA ILE A 61 5.72 12.87 -32.92
C ILE A 61 6.62 11.64 -33.08
N VAL A 62 6.07 10.42 -32.95
CA VAL A 62 6.86 9.18 -33.10
C VAL A 62 7.45 9.06 -34.50
N ALA A 63 6.67 9.36 -35.54
CA ALA A 63 7.15 9.32 -36.92
C ALA A 63 8.24 10.37 -37.21
N ASN A 64 8.35 11.41 -36.37
CA ASN A 64 9.33 12.49 -36.50
C ASN A 64 10.43 12.43 -35.43
N LYS A 65 10.51 11.38 -34.61
CA LYS A 65 11.43 11.31 -33.46
C LYS A 65 12.90 11.55 -33.84
N GLU A 66 13.42 10.82 -34.83
CA GLU A 66 14.82 10.96 -35.24
C GLU A 66 15.08 12.33 -35.87
N PHE A 67 14.14 12.84 -36.67
CA PHE A 67 14.21 14.21 -37.18
C PHE A 67 14.26 15.26 -36.06
N LEU A 68 13.40 15.14 -35.04
CA LEU A 68 13.38 16.06 -33.91
C LEU A 68 14.69 16.05 -33.13
N LYS A 69 15.28 14.87 -32.91
CA LYS A 69 16.59 14.73 -32.24
C LYS A 69 17.68 15.46 -33.02
N ASP A 70 17.85 15.12 -34.30
CA ASP A 70 18.91 15.68 -35.14
C ASP A 70 18.76 17.19 -35.34
N GLU A 71 17.52 17.65 -35.49
CA GLU A 71 17.22 19.06 -35.72
C GLU A 71 17.46 19.92 -34.47
N VAL A 72 17.02 19.46 -33.30
CA VAL A 72 17.26 20.17 -32.03
C VAL A 72 18.76 20.21 -31.73
N MET A 73 19.51 19.12 -31.97
CA MET A 73 20.96 19.10 -31.77
C MET A 73 21.68 20.02 -32.77
N SER A 74 21.29 20.00 -34.05
CA SER A 74 21.87 20.88 -35.07
C SER A 74 21.64 22.36 -34.74
N TRP A 75 20.42 22.72 -34.30
CA TRP A 75 20.14 24.06 -33.81
C TRP A 75 21.02 24.43 -32.61
N PHE A 76 21.15 23.52 -31.64
CA PHE A 76 21.89 23.79 -30.41
C PHE A 76 23.38 23.99 -30.68
N ASP A 77 23.99 23.16 -31.53
CA ASP A 77 25.40 23.29 -31.89
C ASP A 77 25.69 24.60 -32.65
N ILE A 78 24.75 25.09 -33.46
CA ILE A 78 24.85 26.38 -34.14
C ILE A 78 24.70 27.54 -33.15
N ALA A 79 23.70 27.46 -32.25
CA ALA A 79 23.39 28.53 -31.30
C ALA A 79 24.39 28.62 -30.14
N TYR A 80 24.99 27.49 -29.75
CA TYR A 80 25.89 27.35 -28.60
C TYR A 80 27.16 26.55 -28.98
N PRO A 81 28.00 27.09 -29.87
CA PRO A 81 29.17 26.37 -30.38
C PRO A 81 30.12 25.98 -29.25
N GLY A 82 30.48 24.69 -29.20
CA GLY A 82 31.41 24.13 -28.22
C GLY A 82 30.80 23.80 -26.84
N ALA A 83 29.50 24.00 -26.63
CA ALA A 83 28.83 23.65 -25.36
C ALA A 83 28.82 22.12 -25.09
N HIS A 84 28.89 21.32 -26.16
CA HIS A 84 28.96 19.86 -26.10
C HIS A 84 30.40 19.29 -26.14
N ASP A 85 31.43 20.13 -26.23
CA ASP A 85 32.80 19.66 -26.41
C ASP A 85 33.45 19.34 -25.07
N LEU A 86 33.76 18.06 -24.83
CA LEU A 86 34.71 17.67 -23.79
C LEU A 86 36.11 17.63 -24.38
N LYS A 87 37.04 18.39 -23.80
CA LYS A 87 38.41 18.48 -24.30
C LYS A 87 39.37 17.72 -23.41
N TYR A 88 40.29 17.00 -24.04
CA TYR A 88 41.34 16.23 -23.38
C TYR A 88 42.70 16.57 -23.97
N SER A 89 43.70 16.62 -23.10
CA SER A 89 45.10 16.81 -23.47
C SER A 89 45.81 15.46 -23.59
N VAL A 90 46.67 15.31 -24.59
CA VAL A 90 47.46 14.09 -24.80
C VAL A 90 48.84 14.25 -24.17
N SER A 91 49.21 13.31 -23.30
CA SER A 91 50.52 13.30 -22.63
C SER A 91 51.53 12.33 -23.26
N ALA A 92 51.04 11.30 -23.94
CA ALA A 92 51.85 10.35 -24.71
C ALA A 92 50.98 9.69 -25.80
N ALA A 93 51.61 9.24 -26.88
CA ALA A 93 50.94 8.49 -27.92
C ALA A 93 51.84 7.40 -28.51
N THR A 94 51.25 6.30 -28.95
CA THR A 94 51.91 5.27 -29.77
C THR A 94 51.14 5.12 -31.08
N TYR A 95 51.84 4.73 -32.16
CA TYR A 95 51.23 4.54 -33.47
C TYR A 95 51.91 3.37 -34.20
N GLU A 96 51.11 2.43 -34.69
CA GLU A 96 51.56 1.32 -35.53
C GLU A 96 51.25 1.62 -37.01
N PRO A 97 52.27 1.97 -37.84
CA PRO A 97 52.05 2.42 -39.21
C PRO A 97 51.42 1.37 -40.12
N THR A 98 51.60 0.08 -39.82
CA THR A 98 51.08 -1.03 -40.63
C THR A 98 49.57 -1.22 -40.47
N THR A 99 49.05 -1.00 -39.25
CA THR A 99 47.63 -1.23 -38.92
C THR A 99 46.82 0.06 -38.82
N GLY A 100 47.51 1.21 -38.64
CA GLY A 100 46.89 2.49 -38.40
C GLY A 100 46.39 2.69 -36.96
N VAL A 101 46.66 1.74 -36.07
CA VAL A 101 46.23 1.80 -34.67
C VAL A 101 47.10 2.79 -33.91
N MET A 102 46.44 3.71 -33.21
CA MET A 102 47.05 4.72 -32.36
C MET A 102 46.49 4.63 -30.95
N GLU A 103 47.37 4.56 -29.95
CA GLU A 103 46.98 4.66 -28.54
C GLU A 103 47.36 6.05 -28.01
N LEU A 104 46.41 6.75 -27.41
CA LEU A 104 46.58 8.09 -26.84
C LEU A 104 46.43 8.02 -25.32
N THR A 105 47.38 8.58 -24.58
CA THR A 105 47.28 8.77 -23.12
C THR A 105 46.64 10.12 -22.82
N VAL A 106 45.35 10.10 -22.48
CA VAL A 106 44.50 11.29 -22.27
C VAL A 106 44.21 11.59 -20.80
N GLY A 107 44.80 10.82 -19.88
CA GLY A 107 44.53 10.92 -18.45
C GLY A 107 43.20 10.26 -18.07
N SER A 108 42.73 10.48 -16.83
CA SER A 108 41.47 9.88 -16.36
C SER A 108 40.31 10.32 -17.24
N HIS A 109 39.54 9.36 -17.75
CA HIS A 109 38.44 9.62 -18.67
C HIS A 109 37.21 8.74 -18.42
N GLY A 110 36.07 9.14 -18.99
CA GLY A 110 34.80 8.42 -18.91
C GLY A 110 34.45 7.62 -20.18
N PHE A 111 35.35 7.55 -21.15
CA PHE A 111 35.10 6.89 -22.44
C PHE A 111 34.70 5.42 -22.32
N VAL A 112 33.83 4.98 -23.23
CA VAL A 112 33.53 3.57 -23.48
C VAL A 112 33.97 3.19 -24.90
N VAL A 113 34.22 1.89 -25.14
CA VAL A 113 34.51 1.41 -26.50
C VAL A 113 33.30 1.71 -27.39
N GLY A 114 33.56 2.33 -28.54
CA GLY A 114 32.53 2.83 -29.46
C GLY A 114 32.29 4.34 -29.39
N SER A 115 32.65 5.03 -28.29
CA SER A 115 32.61 6.50 -28.25
C SER A 115 33.46 7.08 -29.39
N THR A 116 33.07 8.25 -29.93
CA THR A 116 33.86 8.91 -30.98
C THR A 116 34.63 10.11 -30.46
N ILE A 117 35.79 10.38 -31.07
CA ILE A 117 36.59 11.57 -30.79
C ILE A 117 37.00 12.25 -32.09
N ARG A 118 37.29 13.54 -32.00
CA ARG A 118 37.95 14.31 -33.06
C ARG A 118 39.32 14.77 -32.56
N ILE A 119 40.29 14.72 -33.45
CA ILE A 119 41.65 15.19 -33.19
C ILE A 119 41.81 16.53 -33.92
N ASN A 120 42.19 17.58 -33.19
CA ASN A 120 42.41 18.89 -33.77
C ASN A 120 43.50 18.83 -34.84
N THR A 121 43.33 19.59 -35.92
CA THR A 121 44.31 19.69 -37.00
C THR A 121 45.68 20.09 -36.45
N ASP A 122 46.74 19.44 -36.95
CA ASP A 122 48.14 19.72 -36.62
C ASP A 122 48.46 19.70 -35.11
N SER A 123 47.73 18.88 -34.34
CA SER A 123 47.80 18.93 -32.88
C SER A 123 48.69 17.87 -32.24
N LEU A 124 48.98 16.77 -32.93
CA LEU A 124 49.88 15.71 -32.47
C LEU A 124 51.19 15.76 -33.25
N THR A 125 52.33 15.86 -32.57
CA THR A 125 53.65 15.95 -33.19
C THR A 125 54.44 14.65 -33.04
N PHE A 126 54.95 14.11 -34.15
CA PHE A 126 55.78 12.92 -34.21
C PHE A 126 57.07 13.16 -35.00
N THR A 127 58.09 12.34 -34.78
CA THR A 127 59.23 12.15 -35.69
C THR A 127 59.24 10.73 -36.22
N CYS A 128 59.98 10.45 -37.28
CA CYS A 128 60.11 9.09 -37.81
C CYS A 128 61.57 8.68 -38.04
N ALA A 129 61.87 7.39 -38.01
CA ALA A 129 63.25 6.93 -38.20
C ALA A 129 63.75 7.02 -39.67
N MET A 130 62.87 7.35 -40.63
CA MET A 130 63.22 7.51 -42.05
C MET A 130 64.30 8.59 -42.29
N ASP A 131 64.31 9.65 -41.49
CA ASP A 131 65.31 10.72 -41.54
C ASP A 131 66.23 10.73 -40.30
N SER A 132 66.30 9.61 -39.57
CA SER A 132 66.97 9.51 -38.26
C SER A 132 66.39 10.47 -37.20
N HIS A 133 65.08 10.70 -37.23
CA HIS A 133 64.36 11.59 -36.31
C HIS A 133 64.80 13.07 -36.39
N ALA A 134 65.23 13.51 -37.58
CA ALA A 134 65.76 14.85 -37.78
C ALA A 134 64.66 15.93 -37.83
N THR A 135 63.46 15.58 -38.30
CA THR A 135 62.34 16.51 -38.46
C THR A 135 61.08 16.11 -37.71
N ASN A 136 60.30 17.12 -37.30
CA ASN A 136 59.02 16.97 -36.63
C ASN A 136 57.87 17.12 -37.65
N HIS A 137 56.83 16.33 -37.48
CA HIS A 137 55.64 16.33 -38.31
C HIS A 137 54.38 16.36 -37.44
N THR A 138 53.41 17.19 -37.82
CA THR A 138 52.13 17.36 -37.12
C THR A 138 51.02 16.55 -37.78
N TYR A 139 50.05 16.10 -36.98
CA TYR A 139 48.93 15.27 -37.40
C TYR A 139 47.66 15.56 -36.57
N PRO A 140 46.45 15.33 -37.12
CA PRO A 140 46.17 15.07 -38.52
C PRO A 140 46.34 16.34 -39.38
N ARG A 141 46.87 16.18 -40.59
CA ARG A 141 47.12 17.26 -41.54
C ARG A 141 45.91 17.51 -42.43
N ALA A 142 45.62 18.79 -42.68
CA ALA A 142 44.59 19.22 -43.61
C ALA A 142 44.97 19.02 -45.10
N THR A 143 46.27 18.91 -45.40
CA THR A 143 46.81 18.71 -46.76
C THR A 143 48.14 17.96 -46.73
N GLY A 144 48.59 17.43 -47.87
CA GLY A 144 49.90 16.78 -48.00
C GLY A 144 49.95 15.33 -47.50
N SER A 145 48.80 14.69 -47.28
CA SER A 145 48.70 13.26 -46.98
C SER A 145 48.61 12.42 -48.26
N ASN A 146 49.04 11.16 -48.19
CA ASN A 146 48.86 10.16 -49.26
C ASN A 146 47.47 9.49 -49.22
N ALA A 147 46.65 9.79 -48.23
CA ALA A 147 45.28 9.27 -48.14
C ALA A 147 44.36 9.90 -49.22
N PRO A 148 43.25 9.23 -49.59
CA PRO A 148 42.28 9.76 -50.55
C PRO A 148 41.80 11.15 -50.14
N GLY A 149 41.92 12.12 -51.05
CA GLY A 149 41.55 13.53 -50.79
C GLY A 149 42.71 14.43 -50.34
N GLY A 150 43.90 13.88 -50.06
CA GLY A 150 45.10 14.65 -49.75
C GLY A 150 45.21 15.14 -48.30
N TYR A 151 44.25 14.80 -47.45
CA TYR A 151 44.23 15.04 -46.00
C TYR A 151 44.33 13.71 -45.24
N ASP A 152 44.82 13.73 -43.99
CA ASP A 152 44.91 12.50 -43.20
C ASP A 152 43.51 11.94 -42.85
N TYR A 153 43.36 10.62 -42.69
CA TYR A 153 42.06 9.96 -42.46
C TYR A 153 41.31 10.50 -41.23
N ALA A 154 42.02 10.94 -40.19
CA ALA A 154 41.42 11.50 -38.98
C ALA A 154 41.11 13.01 -39.08
N TYR A 155 41.42 13.68 -40.19
CA TYR A 155 41.18 15.12 -40.36
C TYR A 155 39.67 15.43 -40.39
N LEU A 156 39.21 16.25 -39.44
CA LEU A 156 37.80 16.63 -39.23
C LEU A 156 36.81 15.45 -39.19
N THR A 157 37.32 14.24 -38.91
CA THR A 157 36.56 13.01 -38.99
C THR A 157 36.37 12.43 -37.59
N PRO A 158 35.12 12.20 -37.14
CA PRO A 158 34.86 11.45 -35.92
C PRO A 158 35.50 10.06 -36.00
N THR A 159 36.40 9.77 -35.07
CA THR A 159 37.17 8.53 -35.03
C THR A 159 36.71 7.72 -33.82
N ALA A 160 36.22 6.50 -34.06
CA ALA A 160 35.71 5.63 -33.01
C ALA A 160 36.84 5.05 -32.13
N ILE A 161 36.60 5.00 -30.83
CA ILE A 161 37.46 4.35 -29.84
C ILE A 161 37.25 2.83 -29.92
N THR A 162 38.34 2.11 -30.15
CA THR A 162 38.38 0.65 -30.33
C THR A 162 38.79 -0.12 -29.08
N ALA A 163 39.51 0.52 -28.15
CA ALA A 163 39.86 -0.03 -26.85
C ALA A 163 40.12 1.10 -25.84
N ILE A 164 40.02 0.80 -24.54
CA ILE A 164 40.25 1.74 -23.45
C ILE A 164 41.01 1.09 -22.28
N THR A 165 41.74 1.91 -21.55
CA THR A 165 42.16 1.63 -20.16
C THR A 165 41.60 2.72 -19.23
N SER A 166 42.12 2.88 -18.01
CA SER A 166 41.74 4.00 -17.15
C SER A 166 42.35 5.35 -17.57
N THR A 167 43.42 5.33 -18.39
CA THR A 167 44.13 6.55 -18.81
C THR A 167 44.45 6.63 -20.30
N THR A 168 44.18 5.57 -21.06
CA THR A 168 44.47 5.49 -22.49
C THR A 168 43.24 5.13 -23.31
N ILE A 169 43.17 5.67 -24.52
CA ILE A 169 42.18 5.32 -25.54
C ILE A 169 42.90 4.85 -26.80
N THR A 170 42.34 3.88 -27.52
CA THR A 170 42.89 3.36 -28.76
C THR A 170 41.95 3.67 -29.92
N VAL A 171 42.46 4.25 -31.00
CA VAL A 171 41.72 4.61 -32.22
C VAL A 171 42.44 4.11 -33.47
N ASN A 172 41.75 4.03 -34.60
CA ASN A 172 42.39 3.79 -35.89
C ASN A 172 42.41 5.08 -36.71
N VAL A 173 43.60 5.61 -36.98
CA VAL A 173 43.82 6.86 -37.74
C VAL A 173 44.31 6.60 -39.17
N GLY A 174 44.29 5.34 -39.60
CA GLY A 174 44.73 4.90 -40.91
C GLY A 174 46.22 4.59 -41.01
N THR A 175 46.58 3.79 -42.01
CA THR A 175 47.95 3.30 -42.24
C THR A 175 48.86 4.38 -42.84
N SER A 176 50.17 4.27 -42.61
CA SER A 176 51.18 5.14 -43.20
C SER A 176 51.98 4.41 -44.27
N GLY A 177 52.31 5.11 -45.37
CA GLY A 177 53.25 4.62 -46.37
C GLY A 177 54.68 4.51 -45.84
N ASN A 178 55.00 5.24 -44.76
CA ASN A 178 56.26 5.10 -44.04
C ASN A 178 56.06 4.10 -42.90
N GLN A 179 56.73 2.94 -42.97
CA GLN A 179 56.64 1.89 -41.96
C GLN A 179 57.75 1.96 -40.90
N THR A 180 58.57 3.02 -40.89
CA THR A 180 59.59 3.23 -39.85
C THR A 180 58.95 3.60 -38.51
N VAL A 181 59.72 3.49 -37.42
CA VAL A 181 59.25 3.82 -36.07
C VAL A 181 58.86 5.30 -36.00
N HIS A 182 57.62 5.58 -35.58
CA HIS A 182 57.12 6.93 -35.31
C HIS A 182 57.20 7.19 -33.80
N THR A 183 57.90 8.24 -33.40
CA THR A 183 58.10 8.60 -31.99
C THR A 183 57.31 9.88 -31.66
N PHE A 184 56.41 9.79 -30.69
CA PHE A 184 55.65 10.95 -30.21
C PHE A 184 56.57 11.97 -29.54
N ILE A 185 56.37 13.25 -29.85
CA ILE A 185 57.13 14.37 -29.28
C ILE A 185 56.27 15.22 -28.36
N SER A 186 55.11 15.67 -28.83
CA SER A 186 54.24 16.56 -28.08
C SER A 186 52.83 16.58 -28.66
N ALA A 187 51.89 17.12 -27.88
CA ALA A 187 50.57 17.47 -28.34
C ALA A 187 50.19 18.89 -27.88
N LEU A 188 49.33 19.55 -28.64
CA LEU A 188 48.67 20.77 -28.17
C LEU A 188 47.73 20.45 -27.01
N ALA A 189 47.55 21.40 -26.10
CA ALA A 189 46.56 21.26 -25.03
C ALA A 189 45.15 21.12 -25.65
N ASP A 190 44.32 20.29 -25.01
CA ASP A 190 42.90 20.15 -25.33
C ASP A 190 42.63 19.74 -26.80
N CYS A 191 43.56 18.99 -27.37
CA CYS A 191 43.57 18.60 -28.78
C CYS A 191 42.62 17.45 -29.14
N ILE A 192 42.14 16.71 -28.14
CA ILE A 192 41.13 15.66 -28.33
C ILE A 192 39.78 16.23 -27.92
N ILE A 193 38.86 16.31 -28.87
CA ILE A 193 37.49 16.77 -28.65
C ILE A 193 36.58 15.56 -28.70
N SER A 194 35.88 15.31 -27.60
CA SER A 194 34.85 14.29 -27.50
C SER A 194 33.48 14.91 -27.75
N ASN A 195 32.68 14.25 -28.57
CA ASN A 195 31.27 14.54 -28.78
C ASN A 195 30.37 13.82 -27.75
N GLU A 196 30.92 13.20 -26.70
CA GLU A 196 30.11 12.43 -25.75
C GLU A 196 28.99 13.24 -25.08
N ARG A 197 29.16 14.55 -24.89
CA ARG A 197 28.04 15.37 -24.37
C ARG A 197 26.96 15.58 -25.43
N HIS A 198 27.34 15.68 -26.70
CA HIS A 198 26.41 15.76 -27.82
C HIS A 198 25.56 14.48 -27.88
N GLU A 199 26.20 13.31 -27.84
CA GLU A 199 25.51 12.01 -27.87
C GLU A 199 24.60 11.80 -26.63
N LYS A 200 25.02 12.28 -25.45
CA LYS A 200 24.19 12.24 -24.23
C LYS A 200 23.00 13.20 -24.32
N CYS A 201 23.20 14.41 -24.83
CA CYS A 201 22.14 15.41 -25.01
C CYS A 201 21.09 14.92 -26.04
N GLU A 202 21.55 14.35 -27.14
CA GLU A 202 20.69 13.75 -28.18
C GLU A 202 19.88 12.57 -27.62
N ARG A 203 20.53 11.68 -26.86
CA ARG A 203 19.88 10.57 -26.17
C ARG A 203 18.83 11.05 -25.17
N ASP A 204 19.17 12.03 -24.35
CA ASP A 204 18.26 12.57 -23.32
C ASP A 204 17.08 13.31 -23.98
N THR A 205 17.30 13.96 -25.12
CA THR A 205 16.23 14.51 -25.96
C THR A 205 15.31 13.39 -26.47
N GLY A 206 15.87 12.29 -26.95
CA GLY A 206 15.09 11.11 -27.36
C GLY A 206 14.25 10.51 -26.23
N TYR A 207 14.80 10.48 -25.02
CA TYR A 207 14.09 10.06 -23.82
C TYR A 207 12.95 11.01 -23.42
N ASN A 208 13.15 12.32 -23.53
CA ASN A 208 12.09 13.30 -23.29
C ASN A 208 10.96 13.15 -24.32
N ILE A 209 11.30 12.88 -25.60
CA ILE A 209 10.30 12.55 -26.63
C ILE A 209 9.54 11.26 -26.26
N ASP A 210 10.24 10.20 -25.85
CA ASP A 210 9.61 8.93 -25.45
C ASP A 210 8.68 9.10 -24.24
N ALA A 211 9.07 9.94 -23.29
CA ALA A 211 8.28 10.27 -22.12
C ALA A 211 6.99 11.04 -22.51
N ILE A 212 7.13 12.10 -23.31
CA ILE A 212 6.01 12.92 -23.79
C ILE A 212 5.06 12.07 -24.64
N THR A 213 5.57 11.29 -25.59
CA THR A 213 4.74 10.45 -26.47
C THR A 213 4.02 9.35 -25.69
N SER A 214 4.67 8.75 -24.71
CA SER A 214 4.01 7.77 -23.83
C SER A 214 2.87 8.40 -23.04
N ASP A 215 3.06 9.60 -22.51
CA ASP A 215 2.05 10.32 -21.72
C ASP A 215 0.95 10.96 -22.61
N LEU A 216 1.23 11.23 -23.89
CA LEU A 216 0.22 11.60 -24.88
C LEU A 216 -0.65 10.43 -25.29
N TYR A 217 -0.03 9.28 -25.56
CA TYR A 217 -0.74 8.08 -26.00
C TYR A 217 -1.58 7.51 -24.87
N ASN A 218 -0.96 7.29 -23.71
CA ASN A 218 -1.58 6.60 -22.59
C ASN A 218 -2.33 7.57 -21.64
N GLY A 219 -2.18 8.89 -21.81
CA GLY A 219 -2.66 9.89 -20.85
C GLY A 219 -1.70 10.10 -19.67
N GLY A 220 -2.03 11.06 -18.78
CA GLY A 220 -1.25 11.26 -17.55
C GLY A 220 0.18 11.83 -17.77
N ASN A 221 0.97 11.96 -16.70
CA ASN A 221 2.30 12.59 -16.69
C ASN A 221 3.39 11.66 -16.12
N SER A 222 3.08 10.38 -15.95
CA SER A 222 3.92 9.44 -15.21
C SER A 222 5.27 9.17 -15.87
N LYS A 223 5.34 9.08 -17.20
CA LYS A 223 6.60 8.86 -17.90
C LYS A 223 7.44 10.12 -17.94
N THR A 224 6.81 11.28 -18.08
CA THR A 224 7.45 12.59 -17.98
C THR A 224 8.08 12.78 -16.60
N ILE A 225 7.37 12.43 -15.52
CA ILE A 225 7.92 12.46 -14.16
C ILE A 225 9.03 11.41 -13.95
N GLU A 226 8.86 10.18 -14.46
CA GLU A 226 9.87 9.13 -14.38
C GLU A 226 11.20 9.56 -15.01
N TYR A 227 11.14 10.18 -16.19
CA TYR A 227 12.33 10.69 -16.88
C TYR A 227 12.88 11.96 -16.25
N ALA A 228 12.04 12.88 -15.81
CA ALA A 228 12.47 14.07 -15.09
C ALA A 228 13.29 13.73 -13.83
N LYS A 229 12.93 12.64 -13.12
CA LYS A 229 13.69 12.14 -11.96
C LYS A 229 15.12 11.73 -12.30
N LYS A 230 15.42 11.30 -13.53
CA LYS A 230 16.76 10.84 -13.91
C LYS A 230 17.80 11.97 -13.88
N TYR A 231 17.38 13.23 -13.89
CA TYR A 231 18.27 14.37 -13.74
C TYR A 231 18.74 14.60 -12.29
N TRP A 232 18.21 13.87 -11.31
CA TRP A 232 18.51 14.08 -9.88
C TRP A 232 18.70 12.79 -9.07
N GLU A 233 19.67 12.81 -8.16
CA GLU A 233 19.89 11.80 -7.11
C GLU A 233 19.76 12.46 -5.73
N GLY A 234 18.57 12.34 -5.12
CA GLY A 234 18.26 13.05 -3.88
C GLY A 234 18.24 14.56 -4.09
N THR A 235 19.10 15.32 -3.40
CA THR A 235 19.28 16.77 -3.60
C THR A 235 20.38 17.12 -4.61
N ASN A 236 21.06 16.13 -5.18
CA ASN A 236 22.16 16.34 -6.10
C ASN A 236 21.68 16.22 -7.54
N SER A 237 22.03 17.20 -8.37
CA SER A 237 21.81 17.15 -9.81
C SER A 237 22.82 16.20 -10.47
N ASN A 238 22.34 15.36 -11.38
CA ASN A 238 23.17 14.53 -12.27
C ASN A 238 23.76 15.35 -13.43
N LEU A 239 23.28 16.58 -13.64
CA LEU A 239 23.93 17.58 -14.49
C LEU A 239 25.03 18.28 -13.70
N ALA A 240 26.18 18.53 -14.33
CA ALA A 240 27.41 18.90 -13.64
C ALA A 240 27.38 20.30 -13.01
N ASN A 241 26.51 21.21 -13.50
CA ASN A 241 26.37 22.57 -13.00
C ASN A 241 25.08 23.25 -13.52
N ALA A 242 24.79 24.45 -13.01
CA ALA A 242 23.64 25.25 -13.42
C ALA A 242 23.65 25.65 -14.91
N THR A 243 24.81 25.74 -15.55
CA THR A 243 24.90 26.02 -16.99
C THR A 243 24.38 24.83 -17.80
N GLU A 244 24.70 23.60 -17.41
CA GLU A 244 24.17 22.39 -18.05
C GLU A 244 22.66 22.24 -17.83
N GLN A 245 22.14 22.61 -16.65
CA GLN A 245 20.69 22.68 -16.40
C GLN A 245 20.00 23.67 -17.35
N ASN A 246 20.58 24.85 -17.54
CA ASN A 246 20.05 25.84 -18.48
C ASN A 246 20.07 25.35 -19.93
N TYR A 247 21.12 24.64 -20.34
CA TYR A 247 21.18 24.04 -21.67
C TYR A 247 20.12 22.97 -21.87
N ALA A 248 19.89 22.10 -20.89
CA ALA A 248 18.82 21.11 -20.95
C ALA A 248 17.42 21.76 -21.11
N VAL A 249 17.17 22.86 -20.38
CA VAL A 249 15.92 23.63 -20.52
C VAL A 249 15.79 24.27 -21.90
N LEU A 250 16.87 24.84 -22.45
CA LEU A 250 16.87 25.43 -23.79
C LEU A 250 16.58 24.39 -24.88
N VAL A 251 17.18 23.21 -24.77
CA VAL A 251 16.94 22.06 -25.65
C VAL A 251 15.49 21.60 -25.55
N ASN A 252 14.94 21.44 -24.35
CA ASN A 252 13.54 21.08 -24.15
C ASN A 252 12.58 22.13 -24.73
N ASN A 253 12.84 23.41 -24.51
CA ASN A 253 12.02 24.49 -25.06
C ASN A 253 12.01 24.45 -26.58
N LYS A 254 13.18 24.22 -27.20
CA LYS A 254 13.26 24.12 -28.66
C LYS A 254 12.53 22.89 -29.19
N LEU A 255 12.65 21.76 -28.50
CA LEU A 255 11.91 20.54 -28.83
C LEU A 255 10.39 20.81 -28.82
N ILE A 256 9.88 21.45 -27.77
CA ILE A 256 8.45 21.75 -27.62
C ILE A 256 7.96 22.75 -28.67
N GLU A 257 8.77 23.75 -29.03
CA GLU A 257 8.49 24.67 -30.14
C GLU A 257 8.29 23.90 -31.45
N ILE A 258 9.25 23.05 -31.82
CA ILE A 258 9.19 22.30 -33.09
C ILE A 258 7.98 21.35 -33.09
N ILE A 259 7.74 20.64 -31.97
CA ILE A 259 6.58 19.75 -31.86
C ILE A 259 5.28 20.55 -32.04
N ASN A 260 5.07 21.60 -31.26
CA ASN A 260 3.80 22.31 -31.22
C ASN A 260 3.49 23.07 -32.51
N ASP A 261 4.50 23.69 -33.14
CA ASP A 261 4.27 24.61 -34.24
C ASP A 261 4.41 23.97 -35.62
N TYR A 262 5.09 22.81 -35.71
CA TYR A 262 5.40 22.17 -36.99
C TYR A 262 4.98 20.71 -37.05
N ILE A 263 5.22 19.91 -36.01
CA ILE A 263 4.82 18.49 -36.03
C ILE A 263 3.31 18.34 -35.86
N LEU A 264 2.74 18.92 -34.80
CA LEU A 264 1.30 18.80 -34.48
C LEU A 264 0.39 19.52 -35.49
N THR A 265 0.93 20.52 -36.19
CA THR A 265 0.22 21.29 -37.23
C THR A 265 0.48 20.77 -38.64
N ASN A 266 1.36 19.77 -38.80
CA ASN A 266 1.86 19.30 -40.09
C ASN A 266 2.35 20.46 -40.99
N THR A 267 3.06 21.43 -40.39
CA THR A 267 3.67 22.57 -41.10
C THR A 267 5.13 22.26 -41.41
N ALA A 268 5.58 22.57 -42.62
CA ALA A 268 6.95 22.28 -43.05
C ALA A 268 8.00 23.07 -42.25
N TRP A 269 9.00 22.37 -41.71
CA TRP A 269 10.17 22.94 -41.04
C TRP A 269 11.33 23.17 -42.02
N THR A 270 12.12 24.21 -41.78
CA THR A 270 13.37 24.49 -42.54
C THR A 270 14.56 23.98 -41.74
N THR A 271 15.19 22.90 -42.21
CA THR A 271 16.25 22.20 -41.47
C THR A 271 17.53 23.01 -41.29
N ALA A 272 18.09 22.94 -40.08
CA ALA A 272 19.40 23.45 -39.67
C ALA A 272 20.50 22.38 -39.76
N GLN A 273 20.17 21.14 -40.14
CA GLN A 273 21.12 20.04 -40.25
C GLN A 273 22.13 20.28 -41.37
N VAL A 274 23.41 20.05 -41.07
CA VAL A 274 24.51 20.15 -42.05
C VAL A 274 25.51 19.00 -41.85
N PRO A 275 25.52 17.96 -42.71
CA PRO A 275 24.56 17.69 -43.79
C PRO A 275 23.19 17.25 -43.25
N VAL A 276 22.15 17.33 -44.09
CA VAL A 276 20.83 16.80 -43.76
C VAL A 276 20.89 15.27 -43.70
N VAL A 277 20.54 14.71 -42.54
CA VAL A 277 20.56 13.27 -42.27
C VAL A 277 19.16 12.68 -42.10
N THR A 278 18.22 13.48 -41.58
CA THR A 278 16.82 13.10 -41.40
C THR A 278 15.89 14.17 -41.93
N THR A 279 14.67 13.78 -42.31
CA THR A 279 13.67 14.69 -42.89
C THR A 279 12.37 14.59 -42.13
N GLN A 280 11.68 15.73 -41.96
CA GLN A 280 10.35 15.77 -41.36
C GLN A 280 9.36 14.91 -42.16
N ASN A 281 8.58 14.09 -41.44
CA ASN A 281 7.44 13.37 -41.98
C ASN A 281 6.17 14.22 -41.87
N THR A 282 5.60 14.57 -43.03
CA THR A 282 4.38 15.37 -43.18
C THR A 282 3.17 14.57 -43.65
N SER A 283 3.22 13.24 -43.56
CA SER A 283 2.15 12.34 -44.05
C SER A 283 1.08 12.03 -43.01
N ASN A 284 1.28 12.43 -41.75
CA ASN A 284 0.36 12.16 -40.65
C ASN A 284 -0.81 13.17 -40.60
N PRO A 285 -1.96 12.78 -40.03
CA PRO A 285 -3.06 13.72 -39.77
C PRO A 285 -2.64 14.86 -38.83
N LEU A 286 -3.40 15.95 -38.86
CA LEU A 286 -3.26 17.02 -37.88
C LEU A 286 -3.56 16.48 -36.48
N ALA A 287 -2.80 16.92 -35.48
CA ALA A 287 -3.01 16.52 -34.11
C ALA A 287 -4.36 17.01 -33.57
N GLU A 288 -4.84 16.32 -32.54
CA GLU A 288 -6.12 16.60 -31.91
C GLU A 288 -6.14 17.96 -31.22
N SER A 289 -7.35 18.48 -31.02
CA SER A 289 -7.58 19.70 -30.23
C SER A 289 -7.01 19.53 -28.82
N ASN A 290 -6.26 20.53 -28.33
CA ASN A 290 -5.52 20.55 -27.06
C ASN A 290 -4.23 19.72 -26.97
N ALA A 291 -3.83 18.95 -28.00
CA ALA A 291 -2.54 18.24 -28.00
C ALA A 291 -1.36 19.20 -27.75
N LYS A 292 -1.41 20.42 -28.32
CA LYS A 292 -0.41 21.47 -28.07
C LYS A 292 -0.31 21.90 -26.61
N ASN A 293 -1.46 22.09 -25.96
CA ASN A 293 -1.50 22.46 -24.54
C ASN A 293 -0.93 21.33 -23.69
N ARG A 294 -1.24 20.08 -24.06
CA ARG A 294 -0.74 18.90 -23.36
C ARG A 294 0.77 18.76 -23.47
N VAL A 295 1.33 18.87 -24.67
CA VAL A 295 2.78 18.86 -24.89
C VAL A 295 3.46 19.97 -24.09
N THR A 296 2.90 21.18 -24.11
CA THR A 296 3.42 22.32 -23.32
C THR A 296 3.43 22.03 -21.82
N GLU A 297 2.36 21.45 -21.29
CA GLU A 297 2.27 21.06 -19.89
C GLU A 297 3.36 20.04 -19.52
N LEU A 298 3.50 18.95 -20.29
CA LEU A 298 4.51 17.92 -20.06
C LEU A 298 5.94 18.49 -20.18
N GLY A 299 6.19 19.37 -21.15
CA GLY A 299 7.47 20.07 -21.29
C GLY A 299 7.78 20.99 -20.10
N THR A 300 6.76 21.62 -19.52
CA THR A 300 6.90 22.44 -18.31
C THR A 300 7.32 21.58 -17.12
N ILE A 301 6.77 20.38 -16.96
CA ILE A 301 7.15 19.43 -15.91
C ILE A 301 8.63 19.03 -16.05
N LEU A 302 9.09 18.70 -17.26
CA LEU A 302 10.51 18.38 -17.51
C LEU A 302 11.41 19.53 -17.09
N ASN A 303 11.07 20.76 -17.49
CA ASN A 303 11.89 21.93 -17.21
C ASN A 303 11.90 22.31 -15.73
N ASP A 304 10.74 22.29 -15.07
CA ASP A 304 10.62 22.68 -13.67
C ASP A 304 11.43 21.75 -12.77
N VAL A 305 11.33 20.43 -12.99
CA VAL A 305 12.14 19.45 -12.26
C VAL A 305 13.62 19.56 -12.62
N THR A 306 13.98 19.83 -13.87
CA THR A 306 15.39 20.00 -14.30
C THR A 306 16.09 21.12 -13.54
N VAL A 307 15.39 22.23 -13.27
CA VAL A 307 15.97 23.41 -12.60
C VAL A 307 15.82 23.35 -11.09
N ASN A 308 14.61 23.04 -10.61
CA ASN A 308 14.25 23.18 -9.20
C ASN A 308 14.35 21.87 -8.41
N GLY A 309 14.62 20.76 -9.09
CA GLY A 309 14.80 19.45 -8.49
C GLY A 309 13.51 18.78 -8.04
N LEU A 310 13.67 17.70 -7.28
CA LEU A 310 12.58 16.78 -6.92
C LEU A 310 11.46 17.44 -6.08
N GLY A 311 11.72 18.60 -5.46
CA GLY A 311 10.72 19.35 -4.69
C GLY A 311 9.63 20.02 -5.53
N SER A 312 9.87 20.23 -6.83
CA SER A 312 8.92 20.82 -7.77
C SER A 312 8.12 19.79 -8.58
N MET A 313 8.20 18.50 -8.23
CA MET A 313 7.47 17.46 -8.95
C MET A 313 5.95 17.59 -8.70
N PRO A 314 5.13 17.65 -9.76
CA PRO A 314 3.68 17.57 -9.61
C PRO A 314 3.23 16.14 -9.24
N ALA A 315 1.96 16.01 -8.84
CA ALA A 315 1.37 14.70 -8.57
C ALA A 315 1.38 13.81 -9.83
N VAL A 316 1.70 12.52 -9.65
CA VAL A 316 1.77 11.55 -10.75
C VAL A 316 0.36 11.15 -11.20
N THR A 317 0.11 11.21 -12.50
CA THR A 317 -1.07 10.70 -13.20
C THR A 317 -0.62 9.57 -14.16
N PRO A 318 -0.91 8.29 -13.89
CA PRO A 318 -0.46 7.15 -14.71
C PRO A 318 -1.27 6.85 -15.98
N SER A 319 -0.85 5.81 -16.73
CA SER A 319 -1.22 5.63 -18.13
C SER A 319 -1.08 4.14 -18.60
N TRP A 320 -2.15 3.33 -18.66
CA TRP A 320 -2.04 1.87 -18.93
C TRP A 320 -3.22 1.27 -19.73
N SER A 321 -2.98 0.56 -20.84
CA SER A 321 -4.06 -0.15 -21.58
C SER A 321 -3.79 -1.61 -21.99
N ASN A 322 -2.64 -2.22 -21.63
CA ASN A 322 -2.34 -3.63 -21.97
C ASN A 322 -2.06 -4.54 -20.76
N PHE A 323 -2.44 -4.12 -19.55
CA PHE A 323 -2.14 -4.87 -18.33
C PHE A 323 -3.31 -5.78 -17.94
N THR A 324 -3.01 -7.05 -17.68
CA THR A 324 -3.98 -7.96 -17.05
C THR A 324 -4.05 -7.58 -15.58
N TYR A 325 -4.97 -6.68 -15.26
CA TYR A 325 -5.20 -6.19 -13.91
C TYR A 325 -6.14 -7.12 -13.15
N ASP A 326 -5.68 -7.66 -12.03
CA ASP A 326 -6.50 -8.35 -11.04
C ASP A 326 -6.54 -7.51 -9.76
N GLY A 327 -7.66 -6.82 -9.56
CA GLY A 327 -7.86 -5.97 -8.39
C GLY A 327 -7.82 -6.71 -7.07
N VAL A 328 -8.18 -8.00 -7.05
CA VAL A 328 -8.18 -8.82 -5.83
C VAL A 328 -6.74 -9.13 -5.40
N LEU A 329 -5.85 -9.38 -6.35
CA LEU A 329 -4.43 -9.61 -6.06
C LEU A 329 -3.72 -8.32 -5.64
N CYS A 330 -4.03 -7.19 -6.30
CA CYS A 330 -3.48 -5.87 -5.96
C CYS A 330 -3.84 -5.43 -4.53
N GLU A 331 -5.11 -5.59 -4.15
CA GLU A 331 -5.60 -5.27 -2.81
C GLU A 331 -4.91 -6.15 -1.74
N ARG A 332 -4.81 -7.46 -2.02
CA ARG A 332 -4.13 -8.43 -1.13
C ARG A 332 -2.67 -8.05 -0.89
N ASP A 333 -1.92 -7.77 -1.94
CA ASP A 333 -0.48 -7.52 -1.84
C ASP A 333 -0.19 -6.18 -1.15
N THR A 334 -1.03 -5.17 -1.41
CA THR A 334 -1.00 -3.89 -0.67
C THR A 334 -1.24 -4.11 0.82
N ARG A 335 -2.28 -4.86 1.18
CA ARG A 335 -2.62 -5.18 2.57
C ARG A 335 -1.46 -5.91 3.28
N ILE A 336 -0.83 -6.88 2.63
CA ILE A 336 0.31 -7.62 3.17
C ILE A 336 1.52 -6.68 3.41
N ASN A 337 1.79 -5.75 2.49
CA ASN A 337 2.86 -4.77 2.66
C ASN A 337 2.60 -3.83 3.86
N LEU A 338 1.34 -3.46 4.12
CA LEU A 338 0.97 -2.55 5.21
C LEU A 338 0.91 -3.24 6.58
N GLN A 339 0.16 -4.32 6.70
CA GLN A 339 -0.19 -4.92 8.00
C GLN A 339 0.19 -6.40 8.14
N GLY A 340 0.92 -6.97 7.17
CA GLY A 340 1.26 -8.39 7.17
C GLY A 340 0.01 -9.29 7.07
N LEU A 341 0.20 -10.58 7.33
CA LEU A 341 -0.90 -11.58 7.32
C LEU A 341 -1.68 -11.61 8.64
N ASP A 342 -1.12 -11.03 9.70
CA ASP A 342 -1.61 -11.05 11.08
C ASP A 342 -2.31 -9.75 11.49
N GLY A 343 -2.32 -8.72 10.63
CA GLY A 343 -2.98 -7.43 10.89
C GLY A 343 -2.16 -6.47 11.77
N ASP A 344 -0.96 -6.87 12.18
CA ASP A 344 -0.01 -6.09 12.97
C ASP A 344 1.44 -6.20 12.42
N GLY A 345 1.64 -6.87 11.29
CA GLY A 345 2.90 -7.08 10.57
C GLY A 345 3.24 -5.97 9.57
N GLY A 346 4.07 -6.27 8.57
CA GLY A 346 4.40 -5.33 7.48
C GLY A 346 5.03 -4.02 7.97
N ILE A 347 4.67 -2.90 7.33
CA ILE A 347 5.18 -1.58 7.73
C ILE A 347 4.65 -1.14 9.10
N LEU A 348 3.46 -1.57 9.52
CA LEU A 348 2.91 -1.26 10.85
C LEU A 348 3.80 -1.82 11.96
N TYR A 349 4.30 -3.04 11.80
CA TYR A 349 5.25 -3.63 12.73
C TYR A 349 6.53 -2.79 12.85
N ASP A 350 7.11 -2.41 11.70
CA ASP A 350 8.34 -1.62 11.66
C ASP A 350 8.15 -0.20 12.24
N LEU A 351 6.96 0.39 12.12
CA LEU A 351 6.60 1.67 12.75
C LEU A 351 6.39 1.56 14.27
N ARG A 352 5.88 0.41 14.73
CA ARG A 352 5.59 0.10 16.13
C ARG A 352 6.86 -0.19 16.91
N TYR A 353 7.74 -1.03 16.36
CA TYR A 353 8.93 -1.52 17.04
C TYR A 353 10.23 -0.86 16.56
N GLY A 354 10.19 -0.11 15.45
CA GLY A 354 11.37 0.44 14.79
C GLY A 354 12.11 -0.62 13.95
N GLY A 355 12.94 -0.17 13.00
CA GLY A 355 13.73 -1.05 12.13
C GLY A 355 13.11 -1.22 10.74
N ASN A 356 13.44 -2.31 10.06
CA ASN A 356 12.94 -2.65 8.71
C ASN A 356 12.75 -4.17 8.52
N GLU A 357 12.55 -4.91 9.62
CA GLU A 357 12.56 -6.37 9.64
C GLU A 357 11.41 -6.94 8.80
N GLN A 358 10.18 -6.51 9.09
CA GLN A 358 8.99 -7.03 8.41
C GLN A 358 8.92 -6.54 6.96
N THR A 359 9.33 -5.29 6.70
CA THR A 359 9.44 -4.77 5.34
C THR A 359 10.45 -5.58 4.52
N ARG A 360 11.60 -5.97 5.09
CA ARG A 360 12.57 -6.85 4.40
C ARG A 360 12.04 -8.27 4.22
N TYR A 361 11.33 -8.80 5.20
CA TYR A 361 10.70 -10.11 5.10
C TYR A 361 9.68 -10.14 3.95
N THR A 362 8.80 -9.16 3.86
CA THR A 362 7.82 -9.05 2.77
C THR A 362 8.51 -8.81 1.42
N ALA A 363 9.53 -7.96 1.36
CA ALA A 363 10.33 -7.74 0.15
C ALA A 363 11.02 -9.02 -0.37
N SER A 364 11.48 -9.90 0.54
CA SER A 364 12.11 -11.16 0.18
C SER A 364 11.16 -12.15 -0.51
N LYS A 365 9.84 -11.97 -0.41
CA LYS A 365 8.86 -12.87 -1.06
C LYS A 365 8.71 -12.63 -2.55
N TYR A 366 9.16 -11.48 -3.04
CA TYR A 366 9.12 -11.16 -4.48
C TYR A 366 10.25 -11.86 -5.27
N PHE A 367 11.28 -12.37 -4.58
CA PHE A 367 12.41 -13.10 -5.17
C PHE A 367 12.84 -14.26 -4.28
N ILE A 368 12.74 -15.49 -4.79
CA ILE A 368 13.22 -16.69 -4.10
C ILE A 368 14.35 -17.28 -4.94
N ASP A 369 15.53 -17.47 -4.37
CA ASP A 369 16.72 -18.03 -5.04
C ASP A 369 17.03 -17.37 -6.39
N SER A 370 17.03 -16.03 -6.41
CA SER A 370 17.21 -15.19 -7.61
C SER A 370 16.14 -15.35 -8.70
N THR A 371 15.08 -16.10 -8.42
CA THR A 371 13.94 -16.29 -9.31
C THR A 371 12.79 -15.36 -8.89
N PRO A 372 12.34 -14.46 -9.78
CA PRO A 372 11.21 -13.58 -9.48
C PRO A 372 9.93 -14.39 -9.30
N GLN A 373 9.15 -14.03 -8.28
CA GLN A 373 7.87 -14.69 -7.96
C GLN A 373 6.67 -14.01 -8.65
N ILE A 374 6.93 -12.93 -9.38
CA ILE A 374 5.97 -12.24 -10.25
C ILE A 374 6.39 -12.47 -11.70
N ASP A 375 5.45 -12.92 -12.52
CA ASP A 375 5.55 -13.04 -13.96
C ASP A 375 5.32 -11.69 -14.67
N GLY A 376 6.00 -11.45 -15.79
CA GLY A 376 5.84 -10.22 -16.57
C GLY A 376 6.57 -8.98 -16.04
N ASP A 377 6.09 -7.80 -16.46
CA ASP A 377 6.65 -6.49 -16.09
C ASP A 377 6.25 -6.13 -14.64
N ARG A 378 7.25 -5.73 -13.84
CA ARG A 378 7.11 -5.42 -12.40
C ARG A 378 6.81 -3.95 -12.14
N THR A 379 6.79 -3.15 -13.20
CA THR A 379 6.58 -1.70 -13.16
C THR A 379 5.23 -1.31 -12.51
N PRO A 380 4.10 -1.98 -12.80
CA PRO A 380 2.81 -1.66 -12.14
C PRO A 380 2.83 -1.86 -10.63
N GLU A 381 3.47 -2.93 -10.15
CA GLU A 381 3.61 -3.24 -8.73
C GLU A 381 4.45 -2.18 -8.00
N ILE A 382 5.49 -1.65 -8.66
CA ILE A 382 6.29 -0.54 -8.14
C ILE A 382 5.47 0.75 -8.06
N PHE A 383 4.61 1.02 -9.04
CA PHE A 383 3.72 2.18 -9.03
C PHE A 383 2.64 2.10 -7.96
N ALA A 384 2.03 0.93 -7.75
CA ALA A 384 1.10 0.67 -6.66
C ALA A 384 1.72 1.04 -5.30
N LYS A 385 2.95 0.55 -5.06
CA LYS A 385 3.72 0.82 -3.83
C LYS A 385 4.09 2.30 -3.67
N ASN A 386 4.47 2.96 -4.76
CA ASN A 386 4.77 4.40 -4.75
C ASN A 386 3.51 5.24 -4.46
N TYR A 387 2.37 4.89 -5.06
CA TYR A 387 1.10 5.56 -4.80
C TYR A 387 0.66 5.39 -3.35
N VAL A 388 0.74 4.17 -2.79
CA VAL A 388 0.46 3.91 -1.37
C VAL A 388 1.36 4.74 -0.45
N ARG A 389 2.66 4.84 -0.75
CA ARG A 389 3.59 5.71 -0.01
C ARG A 389 3.14 7.17 -0.05
N ASP A 390 2.82 7.68 -1.23
CA ASP A 390 2.48 9.09 -1.43
C ASP A 390 1.12 9.43 -0.80
N LEU A 391 0.13 8.52 -0.89
CA LEU A 391 -1.16 8.62 -0.20
C LEU A 391 -0.97 8.72 1.31
N ILE A 392 -0.14 7.83 1.88
CA ILE A 392 0.17 7.84 3.32
C ILE A 392 0.85 9.15 3.73
N ASN A 393 1.94 9.51 3.04
CA ASN A 393 2.76 10.65 3.44
C ASN A 393 2.06 12.00 3.26
N ASN A 394 1.22 12.15 2.23
CA ASN A 394 0.65 13.45 1.86
C ASN A 394 -0.78 13.66 2.38
N TYR A 395 -1.51 12.59 2.71
CA TYR A 395 -2.94 12.71 3.07
C TYR A 395 -3.30 12.01 4.39
N ILE A 396 -2.63 10.91 4.76
CA ILE A 396 -2.91 10.19 6.01
C ILE A 396 -2.10 10.74 7.18
N LEU A 397 -0.80 10.97 7.00
CA LEU A 397 0.09 11.49 8.04
C LEU A 397 -0.08 13.00 8.34
N PRO A 398 -0.47 13.87 7.39
CA PRO A 398 -0.60 15.31 7.65
C PRO A 398 -1.90 15.78 8.36
N GLN A 399 -2.74 14.86 8.83
CA GLN A 399 -4.01 15.21 9.50
C GLN A 399 -3.76 16.02 10.81
N PRO A 400 -4.33 17.24 10.98
CA PRO A 400 -4.12 18.04 12.18
C PRO A 400 -4.88 17.45 13.37
N ALA A 401 -4.18 17.30 14.49
CA ALA A 401 -4.79 16.88 15.75
C ALA A 401 -5.81 17.92 16.24
N GLN A 402 -7.09 17.53 16.37
CA GLN A 402 -8.00 18.14 17.33
C GLN A 402 -8.22 17.16 18.49
N ALA A 403 -7.34 17.21 19.50
CA ALA A 403 -7.71 16.70 20.81
C ALA A 403 -8.59 17.76 21.49
N GLN A 404 -9.83 17.41 21.86
CA GLN A 404 -10.56 18.19 22.86
C GLN A 404 -9.83 18.06 24.21
N THR A 405 -8.93 18.98 24.51
CA THR A 405 -8.31 19.06 25.83
C THR A 405 -9.21 19.87 26.76
N TYR A 406 -9.69 19.30 27.87
CA TYR A 406 -10.33 20.02 28.99
C TYR A 406 -9.25 20.51 29.98
N PRO A 407 -8.49 21.59 29.68
CA PRO A 407 -7.21 21.83 30.32
C PRO A 407 -7.38 22.23 31.79
N PHE A 408 -8.49 22.93 32.10
CA PHE A 408 -8.85 23.34 33.44
C PHE A 408 -9.30 22.17 34.32
N ALA A 409 -10.04 21.20 33.76
CA ALA A 409 -10.46 20.00 34.50
C ALA A 409 -9.25 19.13 34.84
N LEU A 410 -8.30 18.99 33.92
CA LEU A 410 -7.06 18.25 34.15
C LEU A 410 -6.19 18.90 35.23
N ALA A 411 -6.03 20.22 35.17
CA ALA A 411 -5.28 20.97 36.18
C ALA A 411 -5.92 20.89 37.58
N LEU A 412 -7.25 20.91 37.66
CA LEU A 412 -7.98 20.75 38.93
C LEU A 412 -7.87 19.32 39.47
N LEU A 413 -7.94 18.30 38.62
CA LEU A 413 -7.75 16.90 39.03
C LEU A 413 -6.32 16.66 39.53
N ASP A 414 -5.32 17.23 38.84
CA ASP A 414 -3.91 17.13 39.28
C ASP A 414 -3.68 17.82 40.62
N ALA A 415 -4.20 19.04 40.78
CA ALA A 415 -4.02 19.83 41.99
C ALA A 415 -4.72 19.22 43.22
N ASN A 416 -5.83 18.51 43.03
CA ASN A 416 -6.64 17.95 44.12
C ASN A 416 -6.48 16.43 44.30
N LYS A 417 -5.61 15.76 43.51
CA LYS A 417 -5.51 14.29 43.51
C LYS A 417 -5.25 13.70 44.90
N GLU A 418 -4.28 14.27 45.61
CA GLU A 418 -3.91 13.78 46.95
C GLU A 418 -5.03 14.05 47.96
N PHE A 419 -5.62 15.25 47.93
CA PHE A 419 -6.76 15.59 48.79
C PHE A 419 -7.96 14.64 48.60
N ILE A 420 -8.30 14.31 47.35
CA ILE A 420 -9.43 13.41 47.04
C ILE A 420 -9.11 12.00 47.54
N ALA A 421 -7.88 11.50 47.36
CA ALA A 421 -7.50 10.18 47.85
C ALA A 421 -7.59 10.10 49.38
N ASP A 422 -7.12 11.11 50.09
CA ASP A 422 -7.15 11.18 51.55
C ASP A 422 -8.58 11.23 52.11
N GLU A 423 -9.45 12.10 51.56
CA GLU A 423 -10.85 12.23 52.00
C GLU A 423 -11.67 10.96 51.76
N VAL A 424 -11.49 10.30 50.61
CA VAL A 424 -12.18 9.05 50.29
C VAL A 424 -11.77 7.95 51.27
N MET A 425 -10.49 7.90 51.65
CA MET A 425 -10.02 6.94 52.65
C MET A 425 -10.53 7.26 54.05
N ALA A 426 -10.54 8.53 54.46
CA ALA A 426 -11.07 8.96 55.75
C ALA A 426 -12.58 8.63 55.87
N TRP A 427 -13.36 8.89 54.82
CA TRP A 427 -14.77 8.50 54.77
C TRP A 427 -14.95 6.98 54.87
N PHE A 428 -14.14 6.20 54.14
CA PHE A 428 -14.25 4.75 54.16
C PHE A 428 -13.92 4.18 55.53
N ASP A 429 -12.85 4.63 56.16
CA ASP A 429 -12.43 4.17 57.49
C ASP A 429 -13.46 4.54 58.57
N TYR A 430 -14.14 5.69 58.43
CA TYR A 430 -15.21 6.07 59.35
C TYR A 430 -16.45 5.16 59.22
N ASN A 431 -16.86 4.81 58.00
CA ASN A 431 -18.06 4.00 57.76
C ASN A 431 -17.81 2.49 57.89
N TYR A 432 -16.57 2.05 57.66
CA TYR A 432 -16.17 0.65 57.66
C TYR A 432 -14.90 0.40 58.50
N PRO A 433 -14.91 0.74 59.80
CA PRO A 433 -13.71 0.87 60.64
C PRO A 433 -12.93 -0.42 60.87
N THR A 434 -13.46 -1.59 60.47
CA THR A 434 -12.84 -2.90 60.66
C THR A 434 -12.28 -3.53 59.37
N ILE A 435 -12.54 -2.91 58.22
CA ILE A 435 -12.17 -3.48 56.91
C ILE A 435 -10.72 -3.15 56.52
N HIS A 436 -10.25 -1.95 56.86
CA HIS A 436 -8.87 -1.53 56.61
C HIS A 436 -7.96 -1.80 57.81
N ASN A 437 -6.79 -2.38 57.52
CA ASN A 437 -5.61 -2.29 58.39
C ASN A 437 -4.62 -1.32 57.73
N ALA A 438 -3.61 -0.86 58.47
CA ALA A 438 -2.67 0.17 57.97
C ALA A 438 -2.04 -0.15 56.61
N SER A 439 -1.80 -1.43 56.30
CA SER A 439 -1.24 -1.85 55.00
C SER A 439 -2.28 -1.89 53.87
N ARG A 440 -3.54 -2.21 54.17
CA ARG A 440 -4.64 -2.20 53.18
C ARG A 440 -5.11 -0.79 52.88
N HIS A 441 -5.14 0.08 53.88
CA HIS A 441 -5.44 1.51 53.73
C HIS A 441 -4.51 2.14 52.67
N GLN A 442 -3.19 2.00 52.84
CA GLN A 442 -2.20 2.53 51.89
C GLN A 442 -2.35 1.98 50.46
N LYS A 443 -2.80 0.71 50.30
CA LYS A 443 -3.05 0.12 48.99
C LYS A 443 -4.31 0.69 48.34
N CYS A 444 -5.39 0.84 49.11
CA CYS A 444 -6.66 1.40 48.63
C CYS A 444 -6.52 2.88 48.25
N GLU A 445 -5.79 3.64 49.05
CA GLU A 445 -5.44 5.04 48.78
C GLU A 445 -4.62 5.19 47.49
N ARG A 446 -3.59 4.36 47.31
CA ARG A 446 -2.80 4.29 46.06
C ARG A 446 -3.66 3.94 44.85
N ASP A 447 -4.55 2.97 44.97
CA ASP A 447 -5.38 2.53 43.86
C ASP A 447 -6.41 3.61 43.47
N THR A 448 -6.90 4.38 44.46
CA THR A 448 -7.74 5.57 44.23
C THR A 448 -7.00 6.62 43.41
N ARG A 449 -5.71 6.88 43.69
CA ARG A 449 -4.87 7.76 42.85
C ARG A 449 -4.70 7.24 41.43
N TYR A 450 -4.50 5.94 41.25
CA TYR A 450 -4.41 5.36 39.90
C TYR A 450 -5.71 5.43 39.12
N ASN A 451 -6.86 5.33 39.80
CA ASN A 451 -8.16 5.55 39.16
C ASN A 451 -8.31 7.01 38.71
N LEU A 452 -7.89 7.98 39.54
CA LEU A 452 -7.87 9.39 39.16
C LEU A 452 -6.91 9.68 38.00
N ASP A 453 -5.72 9.07 37.99
CA ASP A 453 -4.75 9.18 36.88
C ASP A 453 -5.30 8.58 35.57
N ALA A 454 -6.05 7.47 35.66
CA ALA A 454 -6.72 6.86 34.52
C ALA A 454 -7.83 7.76 33.95
N ILE A 455 -8.70 8.30 34.82
CA ILE A 455 -9.77 9.24 34.44
C ILE A 455 -9.18 10.51 33.81
N ARG A 456 -8.11 11.05 34.40
CA ARG A 456 -7.37 12.20 33.85
C ARG A 456 -6.83 11.90 32.45
N SER A 457 -6.20 10.73 32.26
CA SER A 457 -5.65 10.35 30.95
C SER A 457 -6.75 10.19 29.90
N ASP A 458 -7.91 9.69 30.29
CA ASP A 458 -9.07 9.51 29.41
C ASP A 458 -9.73 10.86 29.08
N LEU A 459 -9.83 11.78 30.05
CA LEU A 459 -10.23 13.18 29.84
C LEU A 459 -9.27 13.95 28.91
N TYR A 460 -7.98 13.63 28.92
CA TYR A 460 -6.98 14.22 28.00
C TYR A 460 -7.07 13.63 26.58
N THR A 461 -7.42 12.35 26.47
CA THR A 461 -7.44 11.62 25.19
C THR A 461 -8.83 11.53 24.54
N GLY A 462 -9.89 11.93 25.25
CA GLY A 462 -11.29 11.84 24.80
C GLY A 462 -11.85 10.42 24.74
N GLY A 463 -11.12 9.41 25.23
CA GLY A 463 -11.51 7.99 25.23
C GLY A 463 -11.84 7.47 26.63
N ASN A 464 -12.03 6.15 26.78
CA ASN A 464 -12.27 5.46 28.06
C ASN A 464 -11.27 4.31 28.33
N HIS A 465 -10.17 4.29 27.56
CA HIS A 465 -9.26 3.16 27.51
C HIS A 465 -8.47 2.96 28.81
N GLN A 466 -7.97 4.02 29.44
CA GLN A 466 -7.18 3.88 30.66
C GLN A 466 -8.04 3.48 31.84
N VAL A 467 -9.29 3.94 31.92
CA VAL A 467 -10.27 3.52 32.91
C VAL A 467 -10.62 2.04 32.72
N ILE A 468 -10.88 1.59 31.48
CA ILE A 468 -11.10 0.16 31.19
C ILE A 468 -9.86 -0.66 31.57
N LYS A 469 -8.66 -0.18 31.23
CA LYS A 469 -7.41 -0.87 31.56
C LYS A 469 -7.19 -0.94 33.06
N MET A 470 -7.53 0.11 33.81
CA MET A 470 -7.44 0.13 35.26
C MET A 470 -8.47 -0.83 35.89
N ALA A 471 -9.71 -0.81 35.41
CA ALA A 471 -10.76 -1.74 35.83
C ALA A 471 -10.38 -3.20 35.53
N SER A 472 -9.75 -3.46 34.39
CA SER A 472 -9.31 -4.81 34.02
C SER A 472 -8.23 -5.35 34.96
N LYS A 473 -7.50 -4.52 35.72
CA LYS A 473 -6.56 -5.05 36.74
C LYS A 473 -7.24 -5.75 37.90
N TYR A 474 -8.54 -5.50 38.12
CA TYR A 474 -9.32 -6.20 39.13
C TYR A 474 -9.84 -7.57 38.64
N TRP A 475 -9.61 -7.92 37.36
CA TRP A 475 -10.11 -9.14 36.75
C TRP A 475 -9.04 -9.79 35.86
N GLN A 476 -8.69 -11.05 36.13
CA GLN A 476 -7.91 -11.85 35.17
C GLN A 476 -8.85 -12.90 34.57
N GLY A 477 -9.22 -12.70 33.30
CA GLY A 477 -10.28 -13.47 32.67
C GLY A 477 -11.61 -13.28 33.40
N THR A 478 -12.27 -14.38 33.76
CA THR A 478 -13.51 -14.38 34.56
C THR A 478 -13.27 -14.41 36.07
N THR A 479 -12.02 -14.33 36.51
CA THR A 479 -11.65 -14.40 37.93
C THR A 479 -11.52 -12.99 38.49
N GLY A 480 -12.47 -12.58 39.33
CA GLY A 480 -12.33 -11.38 40.14
C GLY A 480 -11.12 -11.54 41.06
N GLN A 481 -10.18 -10.61 40.98
CA GLN A 481 -8.96 -10.60 41.81
C GLN A 481 -9.28 -10.25 43.28
N LEU A 482 -10.54 -9.96 43.61
CA LEU A 482 -11.05 -9.74 44.95
C LEU A 482 -11.75 -11.01 45.47
N PRO A 483 -11.43 -11.51 46.68
CA PRO A 483 -11.99 -12.78 47.15
C PRO A 483 -13.42 -12.63 47.70
N GLY A 484 -14.39 -13.25 47.02
CA GLY A 484 -15.63 -13.83 47.61
C GLY A 484 -16.90 -12.96 47.69
N GLY A 485 -18.00 -13.46 47.08
CA GLY A 485 -19.40 -13.02 47.30
C GLY A 485 -20.40 -13.85 46.46
N GLN A 486 -21.50 -14.31 47.06
CA GLN A 486 -22.31 -15.52 46.73
C GLN A 486 -23.66 -15.29 46.00
N THR A 487 -24.07 -16.32 45.21
CA THR A 487 -25.38 -17.01 44.97
C THR A 487 -26.66 -16.20 44.60
N ILE A 488 -27.51 -16.63 43.63
CA ILE A 488 -28.74 -17.45 43.80
C ILE A 488 -29.25 -18.08 42.46
N LEU A 489 -29.77 -19.32 42.57
CA LEU A 489 -30.51 -20.18 41.62
C LEU A 489 -32.03 -19.85 41.56
N THR A 490 -32.72 -20.12 40.44
CA THR A 490 -34.08 -20.75 40.42
C THR A 490 -34.48 -21.23 39.00
N THR A 491 -35.30 -22.29 38.99
CA THR A 491 -35.75 -23.14 37.87
C THR A 491 -36.97 -22.61 37.11
N ASP A 492 -36.99 -22.74 35.77
CA ASP A 492 -38.20 -23.03 34.99
C ASP A 492 -37.85 -23.55 33.57
N GLY A 493 -38.71 -24.34 32.93
CA GLY A 493 -38.42 -25.13 31.73
C GLY A 493 -38.80 -24.47 30.39
N ALA A 494 -37.80 -24.01 29.62
CA ALA A 494 -37.99 -23.54 28.23
C ALA A 494 -37.18 -24.33 27.17
N HIS A 495 -36.48 -25.39 27.58
CA HIS A 495 -35.80 -26.34 26.68
C HIS A 495 -36.41 -27.75 26.74
N GLY A 496 -37.40 -27.97 27.61
CA GLY A 496 -38.13 -29.25 27.71
C GLY A 496 -37.33 -30.40 28.30
N ARG A 497 -36.23 -30.16 29.04
CA ARG A 497 -35.47 -31.18 29.76
C ARG A 497 -35.71 -31.12 31.27
N THR A 498 -35.86 -32.29 31.86
CA THR A 498 -35.98 -32.52 33.29
C THR A 498 -34.76 -33.26 33.82
N VAL A 499 -34.53 -33.16 35.12
CA VAL A 499 -33.44 -33.89 35.79
C VAL A 499 -33.70 -35.39 35.61
N GLY A 500 -32.67 -36.11 35.14
CA GLY A 500 -32.79 -37.53 34.82
C GLY A 500 -32.96 -37.82 33.33
N ASP A 501 -33.29 -36.83 32.50
CA ASP A 501 -33.37 -37.02 31.05
C ASP A 501 -32.00 -37.37 30.47
N VAL A 502 -32.00 -38.27 29.48
CA VAL A 502 -30.81 -38.66 28.73
C VAL A 502 -30.70 -37.83 27.47
N VAL A 503 -29.62 -37.06 27.37
CA VAL A 503 -29.28 -36.22 26.22
C VAL A 503 -28.09 -36.80 25.47
N GLU A 504 -28.18 -36.82 24.14
CA GLU A 504 -27.04 -37.08 23.28
C GLU A 504 -26.47 -35.75 22.78
N VAL A 505 -25.16 -35.56 22.97
CA VAL A 505 -24.48 -34.31 22.61
C VAL A 505 -23.57 -34.57 21.42
N ARG A 506 -23.74 -33.77 20.35
CA ARG A 506 -23.02 -33.96 19.08
C ARG A 506 -22.44 -32.66 18.54
N GLY A 507 -21.28 -32.73 17.91
CA GLY A 507 -20.75 -31.65 17.06
C GLY A 507 -20.29 -30.40 17.82
N LEU A 508 -19.94 -30.54 19.10
CA LEU A 508 -19.35 -29.46 19.91
C LEU A 508 -17.92 -29.21 19.47
N ILE A 509 -17.50 -27.96 19.29
CA ILE A 509 -16.11 -27.65 19.01
C ILE A 509 -15.48 -27.08 20.29
N LEU A 510 -14.52 -27.81 20.83
CA LEU A 510 -13.76 -27.45 22.03
C LEU A 510 -12.30 -27.20 21.64
N SER A 511 -11.70 -26.12 22.17
CA SER A 511 -10.28 -25.83 22.04
C SER A 511 -9.58 -25.97 23.38
N CYS A 512 -8.36 -26.47 23.33
CA CYS A 512 -7.42 -26.42 24.44
C CYS A 512 -6.06 -25.98 23.92
N GLU A 513 -5.04 -25.98 24.78
CA GLU A 513 -3.67 -25.62 24.38
C GLU A 513 -3.10 -26.52 23.26
N MET A 514 -3.67 -27.71 23.05
CA MET A 514 -3.29 -28.62 21.96
C MET A 514 -4.09 -28.42 20.66
N GLY A 515 -4.91 -27.38 20.59
CA GLY A 515 -5.73 -27.03 19.43
C GLY A 515 -7.20 -27.41 19.58
N THR A 516 -7.92 -27.31 18.46
CA THR A 516 -9.38 -27.37 18.41
C THR A 516 -9.88 -28.69 17.83
N LYS A 517 -10.82 -29.35 18.50
CA LYS A 517 -11.41 -30.64 18.08
C LYS A 517 -12.92 -30.64 18.21
N THR A 518 -13.58 -31.42 17.36
CA THR A 518 -15.04 -31.64 17.43
C THR A 518 -15.35 -32.84 18.32
N TYR A 519 -16.15 -32.64 19.35
CA TYR A 519 -16.63 -33.63 20.29
C TYR A 519 -18.07 -34.09 19.96
N PRO A 520 -18.38 -35.39 20.08
CA PRO A 520 -17.45 -36.49 20.30
C PRO A 520 -16.59 -36.74 19.04
N VAL A 521 -15.31 -37.07 19.25
CA VAL A 521 -14.40 -37.44 18.15
C VAL A 521 -14.68 -38.90 17.78
N ALA A 522 -14.86 -39.20 16.49
CA ALA A 522 -14.92 -40.58 16.03
C ALA A 522 -13.50 -41.17 16.00
N ASP A 523 -13.10 -41.86 17.07
CA ASP A 523 -11.83 -42.58 17.12
C ASP A 523 -12.09 -44.09 17.24
N PHE A 524 -11.72 -44.84 16.19
CA PHE A 524 -11.86 -46.30 16.13
C PHE A 524 -10.83 -47.04 17.01
N ALA A 525 -9.82 -46.35 17.55
CA ALA A 525 -8.76 -46.99 18.34
C ALA A 525 -9.03 -47.03 19.85
N ASN A 526 -9.89 -46.16 20.39
CA ASN A 526 -10.03 -45.96 21.84
C ASN A 526 -11.50 -45.98 22.34
N ILE A 527 -12.29 -47.00 21.98
CA ILE A 527 -13.60 -47.37 22.58
C ILE A 527 -14.56 -46.19 22.90
N HIS A 528 -14.51 -45.08 22.14
CA HIS A 528 -15.45 -43.98 22.29
C HIS A 528 -16.39 -44.00 21.09
N SER A 529 -17.57 -44.61 21.29
CA SER A 529 -18.63 -44.63 20.28
C SER A 529 -19.06 -43.22 19.91
N SER A 530 -19.39 -43.01 18.63
CA SER A 530 -19.76 -41.72 18.03
C SER A 530 -20.99 -41.03 18.65
N ASN A 531 -21.69 -41.69 19.59
CA ASN A 531 -22.96 -41.26 20.16
C ASN A 531 -22.92 -41.41 21.70
N GLN A 532 -22.21 -40.52 22.40
CA GLN A 532 -22.18 -40.53 23.87
C GLN A 532 -23.39 -39.78 24.46
N THR A 533 -24.05 -40.41 25.42
CA THR A 533 -25.25 -39.89 26.08
C THR A 533 -24.99 -39.56 27.55
N PHE A 534 -25.64 -38.53 28.06
CA PHE A 534 -25.43 -38.02 29.42
C PHE A 534 -26.75 -37.71 30.11
N THR A 535 -26.78 -37.83 31.43
CA THR A 535 -27.97 -37.56 32.25
C THR A 535 -27.98 -36.12 32.75
N VAL A 536 -29.13 -35.44 32.62
CA VAL A 536 -29.34 -34.05 33.07
C VAL A 536 -29.36 -33.95 34.60
N ARG A 537 -28.67 -32.94 35.16
CA ARG A 537 -28.49 -32.71 36.62
C ARG A 537 -29.23 -31.45 37.12
N THR A 538 -29.42 -31.39 38.44
CA THR A 538 -30.28 -30.42 39.17
C THR A 538 -29.72 -29.01 39.36
N GLN A 539 -28.39 -28.79 39.34
CA GLN A 539 -27.80 -27.62 40.02
C GLN A 539 -27.86 -26.32 39.22
N ASN A 540 -28.09 -26.33 37.90
CA ASN A 540 -28.30 -25.11 37.10
C ASN A 540 -29.35 -25.30 35.99
N LEU A 541 -30.49 -25.92 36.32
CA LEU A 541 -31.60 -26.07 35.40
C LEU A 541 -32.37 -24.74 35.30
N THR A 542 -32.31 -24.07 34.14
CA THR A 542 -33.10 -22.87 33.83
C THR A 542 -33.83 -23.06 32.50
N ALA A 543 -34.51 -22.01 32.02
CA ALA A 543 -35.25 -22.00 30.76
C ALA A 543 -34.38 -22.44 29.58
N THR A 544 -33.11 -22.06 29.59
CA THR A 544 -32.16 -22.31 28.50
C THR A 544 -30.99 -23.17 28.93
N THR A 545 -30.80 -23.42 30.23
CA THR A 545 -29.63 -24.16 30.73
C THR A 545 -29.96 -25.47 31.41
N PHE A 546 -29.07 -26.44 31.24
CA PHE A 546 -29.06 -27.69 32.00
C PHE A 546 -27.62 -28.21 32.13
N GLU A 547 -27.37 -29.09 33.10
CA GLU A 547 -26.02 -29.60 33.35
C GLU A 547 -25.90 -31.09 33.06
N ILE A 548 -24.71 -31.52 32.63
CA ILE A 548 -24.33 -32.93 32.47
C ILE A 548 -22.97 -33.19 33.13
N SER A 549 -22.63 -34.45 33.36
CA SER A 549 -21.32 -34.83 33.89
C SER A 549 -20.51 -35.55 32.82
N LEU A 550 -19.31 -35.02 32.54
CA LEU A 550 -18.37 -35.56 31.56
C LEU A 550 -17.13 -36.22 32.19
N GLY A 551 -17.01 -36.15 33.53
CA GLY A 551 -15.79 -36.52 34.24
C GLY A 551 -14.76 -35.39 34.25
N THR A 552 -13.77 -35.46 35.14
CA THR A 552 -12.76 -34.40 35.31
C THR A 552 -11.71 -34.43 34.20
N SER A 553 -11.13 -33.27 33.88
CA SER A 553 -10.02 -33.14 32.91
C SER A 553 -8.81 -32.49 33.56
N ALA A 554 -7.60 -32.91 33.21
CA ALA A 554 -6.37 -32.25 33.64
C ALA A 554 -6.05 -30.99 32.80
N ILE A 555 -6.71 -30.84 31.64
CA ILE A 555 -6.45 -29.80 30.66
C ILE A 555 -7.71 -28.96 30.49
N ALA A 556 -7.57 -27.63 30.58
CA ALA A 556 -8.64 -26.68 30.35
C ALA A 556 -9.21 -26.82 28.95
N GLN A 557 -10.54 -26.92 28.85
CA GLN A 557 -11.26 -26.96 27.59
C GLN A 557 -12.09 -25.68 27.48
N THR A 558 -11.97 -24.99 26.35
CA THR A 558 -12.71 -23.79 26.02
C THR A 558 -13.69 -24.12 24.92
N TYR A 559 -14.98 -23.87 25.15
CA TYR A 559 -15.97 -23.99 24.10
C TYR A 559 -15.77 -22.90 23.05
N VAL A 560 -15.68 -23.32 21.79
CA VAL A 560 -15.45 -22.42 20.65
C VAL A 560 -16.77 -22.12 19.96
N LYS A 561 -17.50 -23.16 19.52
CA LYS A 561 -18.80 -23.05 18.81
C LYS A 561 -19.44 -24.42 18.55
N GLY A 562 -20.68 -24.39 18.06
CA GLY A 562 -21.38 -25.56 17.56
C GLY A 562 -22.01 -26.40 18.67
N GLY A 563 -22.38 -27.64 18.36
CA GLY A 563 -23.02 -28.51 19.33
C GLY A 563 -24.54 -28.55 19.21
N VAL A 564 -25.09 -29.74 19.30
CA VAL A 564 -26.53 -29.98 19.43
C VAL A 564 -26.77 -30.97 20.55
N ALA A 565 -27.82 -30.72 21.33
CA ALA A 565 -28.36 -31.67 22.28
C ALA A 565 -29.66 -32.24 21.72
N ILE A 566 -29.68 -33.55 21.47
CA ILE A 566 -30.87 -34.27 20.98
C ILE A 566 -31.31 -35.31 22.02
N PRO A 567 -32.60 -35.68 22.08
CA PRO A 567 -33.04 -36.84 22.86
C PRO A 567 -32.35 -38.09 22.33
N GLN A 568 -32.04 -39.06 23.21
CA GLN A 568 -31.38 -40.32 22.83
C GLN A 568 -31.97 -40.91 21.55
N ALA A 569 -31.10 -41.32 20.62
CA ALA A 569 -31.47 -41.89 19.33
C ALA A 569 -32.52 -43.02 19.48
N GLY A 570 -33.71 -42.79 18.92
CA GLY A 570 -34.82 -43.76 18.90
C GLY A 570 -36.14 -43.29 19.51
N VAL A 571 -36.20 -42.15 20.22
CA VAL A 571 -37.43 -41.76 20.95
C VAL A 571 -38.17 -40.55 20.37
N GLN A 572 -37.54 -39.44 19.98
CA GLN A 572 -38.21 -38.35 19.22
C GLN A 572 -37.20 -37.51 18.43
N ASN A 573 -37.26 -37.54 17.09
CA ASN A 573 -36.30 -36.85 16.20
C ASN A 573 -36.55 -35.34 16.05
N ASN A 574 -37.60 -34.78 16.67
CA ASN A 574 -38.08 -33.43 16.36
C ASN A 574 -37.80 -32.37 17.45
N ASN A 575 -36.96 -32.67 18.46
CA ASN A 575 -36.64 -31.72 19.54
C ASN A 575 -35.13 -31.46 19.66
N ARG A 576 -34.52 -31.04 18.54
CA ARG A 576 -33.10 -30.68 18.44
C ARG A 576 -32.87 -29.31 19.07
N LEU A 577 -32.01 -29.26 20.09
CA LEU A 577 -31.62 -28.02 20.77
C LEU A 577 -30.21 -27.62 20.35
N ASP A 578 -30.07 -26.43 19.76
CA ASP A 578 -28.76 -25.89 19.43
C ASP A 578 -28.06 -25.38 20.69
N ILE A 579 -26.80 -25.81 20.89
CA ILE A 579 -25.98 -25.41 22.03
C ILE A 579 -25.35 -24.04 21.73
N ARG A 580 -25.66 -23.06 22.57
CA ARG A 580 -25.15 -21.69 22.51
C ARG A 580 -23.87 -21.55 23.32
N ASN A 581 -23.81 -22.20 24.48
CA ASN A 581 -22.64 -22.18 25.35
C ASN A 581 -22.46 -23.55 26.00
N PHE A 582 -21.19 -23.89 26.22
CA PHE A 582 -20.78 -25.12 26.88
C PHE A 582 -19.65 -24.78 27.85
N ASP A 583 -19.99 -24.60 29.12
CA ASP A 583 -19.00 -24.28 30.15
C ASP A 583 -18.64 -25.53 30.93
N PHE A 584 -17.37 -25.93 30.90
CA PHE A 584 -16.91 -27.18 31.49
C PHE A 584 -15.91 -26.93 32.59
N ASN A 585 -16.33 -27.24 33.81
CA ASN A 585 -15.44 -27.20 34.96
C ASN A 585 -14.60 -28.46 35.01
N ILE A 586 -13.33 -28.33 34.63
CA ILE A 586 -12.38 -29.44 34.56
C ILE A 586 -12.13 -30.11 35.92
N SER A 587 -12.28 -29.36 37.01
CA SER A 587 -12.00 -29.81 38.38
C SER A 587 -13.14 -30.63 38.97
N THR A 588 -14.39 -30.29 38.64
CA THR A 588 -15.60 -31.01 39.12
C THR A 588 -16.14 -32.00 38.08
N GLY A 589 -15.74 -31.86 36.81
CA GLY A 589 -16.23 -32.68 35.70
C GLY A 589 -17.67 -32.40 35.30
N ILE A 590 -18.20 -31.24 35.70
CA ILE A 590 -19.56 -30.80 35.39
C ILE A 590 -19.51 -29.83 34.21
N ALA A 591 -20.37 -30.07 33.23
CA ALA A 591 -20.58 -29.16 32.11
C ALA A 591 -21.98 -28.53 32.17
N THR A 592 -22.03 -27.21 32.10
CA THR A 592 -23.25 -26.42 32.00
C THR A 592 -23.51 -26.08 30.54
N ILE A 593 -24.65 -26.52 30.02
CA ILE A 593 -25.06 -26.35 28.63
C ILE A 593 -26.14 -25.28 28.55
N THR A 594 -25.96 -24.28 27.69
CA THR A 594 -26.99 -23.28 27.34
C THR A 594 -27.53 -23.54 25.94
N THR A 595 -28.84 -23.48 25.76
CA THR A 595 -29.55 -23.77 24.49
C THR A 595 -30.47 -22.63 24.08
N MET A 596 -30.91 -22.62 22.82
CA MET A 596 -32.00 -21.74 22.38
C MET A 596 -33.36 -22.38 22.67
N GLY A 597 -34.27 -21.64 23.31
CA GLY A 597 -35.66 -22.08 23.48
C GLY A 597 -36.28 -22.43 22.12
N GLY A 598 -36.71 -23.67 21.94
CA GLY A 598 -37.10 -24.23 20.65
C GLY A 598 -38.48 -23.72 20.20
N ALA A 599 -38.51 -22.84 19.20
CA ALA A 599 -39.72 -22.60 18.41
C ALA A 599 -39.75 -23.56 17.22
N THR A 600 -40.76 -24.44 17.20
CA THR A 600 -41.09 -25.33 16.08
C THR A 600 -41.46 -24.50 14.84
N VAL A 601 -40.72 -24.61 13.74
CA VAL A 601 -41.10 -23.99 12.45
C VAL A 601 -41.48 -25.08 11.45
N THR A 602 -42.78 -25.20 11.20
CA THR A 602 -43.37 -25.90 10.03
C THR A 602 -43.49 -24.87 8.91
N ALA A 603 -42.90 -25.14 7.73
CA ALA A 603 -42.82 -24.17 6.63
C ALA A 603 -44.17 -23.93 5.92
N THR A 604 -44.51 -22.66 5.71
CA THR A 604 -45.64 -22.15 4.90
C THR A 604 -45.15 -21.74 3.50
N ALA A 605 -46.03 -21.75 2.49
CA ALA A 605 -45.73 -21.40 1.08
C ALA A 605 -45.07 -20.01 0.91
N HIS A 606 -44.07 -19.91 0.02
CA HIS A 606 -43.14 -18.77 -0.07
C HIS A 606 -43.60 -17.58 -0.95
N GLY A 607 -44.69 -17.72 -1.73
CA GLY A 607 -45.31 -16.60 -2.45
C GLY A 607 -44.40 -15.81 -3.41
N LYS A 608 -43.58 -16.49 -4.23
CA LYS A 608 -42.67 -15.87 -5.21
C LYS A 608 -42.95 -16.36 -6.62
N ASP A 609 -42.91 -15.46 -7.60
CA ASP A 609 -43.21 -15.74 -9.01
C ASP A 609 -41.93 -15.89 -9.86
N LYS A 610 -42.06 -16.47 -11.06
CA LYS A 610 -40.93 -16.64 -11.99
C LYS A 610 -40.40 -15.27 -12.44
N GLY A 611 -39.14 -15.00 -12.14
CA GLY A 611 -38.45 -13.74 -12.43
C GLY A 611 -38.13 -12.90 -11.19
N ASP A 612 -38.79 -13.17 -10.05
CA ASP A 612 -38.48 -12.49 -8.79
C ASP A 612 -37.05 -12.79 -8.35
N LEU A 613 -36.34 -11.77 -7.88
CA LEU A 613 -35.01 -11.93 -7.33
C LEU A 613 -35.11 -12.42 -5.89
N VAL A 614 -34.45 -13.54 -5.59
CA VAL A 614 -34.36 -14.13 -4.25
C VAL A 614 -32.91 -14.22 -3.81
N ALA A 615 -32.66 -13.89 -2.54
CA ALA A 615 -31.36 -14.06 -1.93
C ALA A 615 -31.24 -15.48 -1.36
N VAL A 616 -30.23 -16.22 -1.80
CA VAL A 616 -29.89 -17.56 -1.32
C VAL A 616 -28.58 -17.46 -0.53
N ASP A 617 -28.65 -17.83 0.74
CA ASP A 617 -27.53 -17.76 1.69
C ASP A 617 -27.50 -19.01 2.57
N GLY A 618 -26.31 -19.44 2.98
CA GLY A 618 -26.13 -20.55 3.91
C GLY A 618 -26.39 -21.94 3.35
N VAL A 619 -26.35 -22.15 2.02
CA VAL A 619 -26.64 -23.47 1.41
C VAL A 619 -25.45 -24.40 1.56
N VAL A 620 -25.57 -25.44 2.38
CA VAL A 620 -24.49 -26.41 2.64
C VAL A 620 -24.60 -27.60 1.68
N LEU A 621 -23.60 -27.76 0.81
CA LEU A 621 -23.47 -28.91 -0.10
C LEU A 621 -22.32 -29.80 0.40
N SER A 622 -22.56 -31.11 0.50
CA SER A 622 -21.60 -32.06 1.06
C SER A 622 -21.24 -33.20 0.09
N CYS A 623 -19.99 -33.64 0.14
CA CYS A 623 -19.53 -34.86 -0.51
C CYS A 623 -18.45 -35.56 0.35
N ALA A 624 -17.94 -36.70 -0.13
CA ALA A 624 -16.94 -37.51 0.58
C ALA A 624 -15.63 -36.77 0.91
N MET A 625 -15.36 -35.64 0.26
CA MET A 625 -14.20 -34.78 0.52
C MET A 625 -14.51 -33.59 1.44
N GLY A 626 -15.74 -33.48 1.95
CA GLY A 626 -16.18 -32.43 2.86
C GLY A 626 -17.40 -31.65 2.37
N SER A 627 -17.83 -30.71 3.19
CA SER A 627 -18.99 -29.84 2.92
C SER A 627 -18.56 -28.40 2.72
N LYS A 628 -19.21 -27.69 1.82
CA LYS A 628 -19.03 -26.24 1.61
C LYS A 628 -20.37 -25.52 1.65
N THR A 629 -20.38 -24.36 2.30
CA THR A 629 -21.53 -23.46 2.38
C THR A 629 -21.45 -22.43 1.26
N TYR A 630 -22.55 -22.23 0.55
CA TYR A 630 -22.65 -21.32 -0.59
C TYR A 630 -23.63 -20.16 -0.32
N PRO A 631 -23.31 -18.95 -0.82
CA PRO A 631 -22.04 -18.60 -1.47
C PRO A 631 -20.85 -18.67 -0.50
N VAL A 632 -19.69 -19.07 -1.03
CA VAL A 632 -18.49 -19.29 -0.21
C VAL A 632 -17.88 -17.94 0.16
N ASN A 633 -18.17 -17.46 1.36
CA ASN A 633 -17.59 -16.25 1.93
C ASN A 633 -16.27 -16.55 2.66
N ASN A 634 -15.29 -17.10 1.93
CA ASN A 634 -13.94 -17.31 2.46
C ASN A 634 -12.99 -16.22 1.97
N PHE A 635 -13.12 -15.03 2.54
CA PHE A 635 -11.98 -14.13 2.75
C PHE A 635 -12.08 -13.60 4.18
N SER A 636 -10.98 -13.80 4.91
CA SER A 636 -10.57 -13.19 6.18
C SER A 636 -11.65 -12.78 7.19
N THR A 637 -11.45 -13.18 8.44
CA THR A 637 -12.14 -12.62 9.62
C THR A 637 -11.96 -11.10 9.81
N LEU A 638 -11.31 -10.39 8.88
CA LEU A 638 -11.26 -8.93 8.75
C LEU A 638 -12.34 -8.34 7.83
N HIS A 639 -13.05 -9.13 7.03
CA HIS A 639 -14.22 -8.64 6.27
C HIS A 639 -15.50 -8.77 7.08
N SER A 640 -15.47 -8.29 8.32
CA SER A 640 -16.73 -8.04 9.00
C SER A 640 -17.43 -6.92 8.25
N THR A 641 -18.50 -7.30 7.58
CA THR A 641 -19.70 -6.54 7.19
C THR A 641 -20.34 -5.79 8.36
N ASN A 642 -19.53 -5.21 9.25
CA ASN A 642 -19.85 -4.64 10.55
C ASN A 642 -19.34 -3.20 10.65
N GLN A 643 -19.27 -2.48 9.53
CA GLN A 643 -19.05 -1.04 9.59
C GLN A 643 -20.18 -0.41 10.41
N ALA A 644 -19.77 0.22 11.49
CA ALA A 644 -20.63 0.77 12.52
C ALA A 644 -20.72 2.28 12.31
N PHE A 645 -21.94 2.79 12.25
CA PHE A 645 -22.24 4.20 12.11
C PHE A 645 -22.87 4.71 13.40
N SER A 646 -22.41 5.87 13.87
CA SER A 646 -22.99 6.55 15.03
C SER A 646 -24.15 7.43 14.61
N VAL A 647 -25.28 7.29 15.31
CA VAL A 647 -26.48 8.11 15.11
C VAL A 647 -26.22 9.54 15.58
N SER A 648 -26.45 10.50 14.69
CA SER A 648 -26.38 11.93 14.97
C SER A 648 -27.58 12.41 15.78
N ALA A 649 -27.38 13.38 16.67
CA ALA A 649 -28.48 14.11 17.32
C ALA A 649 -29.29 14.97 16.33
N THR A 650 -28.71 15.28 15.17
CA THR A 650 -29.35 16.12 14.16
C THR A 650 -30.42 15.29 13.44
N ASN A 651 -31.65 15.80 13.42
CA ASN A 651 -32.79 15.17 12.73
C ASN A 651 -33.20 13.78 13.27
N LEU A 652 -32.82 13.47 14.53
CA LEU A 652 -33.23 12.27 15.25
C LEU A 652 -34.68 12.42 15.73
N THR A 653 -35.58 11.62 15.17
CA THR A 653 -37.00 11.53 15.53
C THR A 653 -37.35 10.08 15.89
N THR A 654 -38.63 9.74 15.97
CA THR A 654 -39.09 8.34 16.12
C THR A 654 -38.84 7.51 14.86
N ASP A 655 -38.83 8.16 13.70
CA ASP A 655 -38.85 7.50 12.39
C ASP A 655 -37.68 7.90 11.48
N THR A 656 -36.89 8.92 11.84
CA THR A 656 -35.77 9.42 11.04
C THR A 656 -34.54 9.65 11.89
N PHE A 657 -33.36 9.43 11.31
CA PHE A 657 -32.09 9.77 11.96
C PHE A 657 -30.98 9.98 10.91
N GLU A 658 -29.88 10.60 11.31
CA GLU A 658 -28.74 10.87 10.44
C GLU A 658 -27.48 10.10 10.83
N VAL A 659 -26.71 9.70 9.83
CA VAL A 659 -25.38 9.09 9.97
C VAL A 659 -24.42 9.66 8.94
N SER A 660 -23.12 9.68 9.25
CA SER A 660 -22.09 10.17 8.33
C SER A 660 -21.46 9.01 7.56
N PHE A 661 -21.51 9.09 6.22
CA PHE A 661 -20.95 8.10 5.30
C PHE A 661 -19.66 8.57 4.61
N GLY A 662 -19.31 9.85 4.77
CA GLY A 662 -18.20 10.49 4.04
C GLY A 662 -18.67 11.19 2.76
N MET A 663 -17.93 12.24 2.38
CA MET A 663 -18.22 13.04 1.18
C MET A 663 -17.93 12.25 -0.09
N SER A 664 -18.73 12.47 -1.13
CA SER A 664 -18.52 11.92 -2.47
C SER A 664 -18.48 13.07 -3.47
N ALA A 665 -17.83 12.87 -4.61
CA ALA A 665 -17.93 13.77 -5.76
C ALA A 665 -19.14 13.43 -6.65
N ILE A 666 -19.82 12.30 -6.39
CA ILE A 666 -20.81 11.68 -7.28
C ILE A 666 -22.19 11.69 -6.60
N ALA A 667 -23.22 12.20 -7.30
CA ALA A 667 -24.58 12.18 -6.78
C ALA A 667 -25.17 10.74 -6.75
N HIS A 668 -25.79 10.38 -5.63
CA HIS A 668 -26.47 9.10 -5.44
C HIS A 668 -27.97 9.32 -5.15
N THR A 669 -28.83 8.45 -5.68
CA THR A 669 -30.28 8.47 -5.48
C THR A 669 -30.73 7.12 -4.95
N TYR A 670 -31.46 7.09 -3.83
CA TYR A 670 -32.00 5.84 -3.29
C TYR A 670 -33.07 5.24 -4.20
N VAL A 671 -33.05 3.91 -4.32
CA VAL A 671 -33.97 3.14 -5.17
C VAL A 671 -34.87 2.26 -4.31
N SER A 672 -34.32 1.43 -3.43
CA SER A 672 -35.08 0.52 -2.56
C SER A 672 -34.17 -0.19 -1.55
N GLY A 673 -34.77 -0.98 -0.65
CA GLY A 673 -34.03 -1.90 0.23
C GLY A 673 -33.38 -1.21 1.42
N GLY A 674 -32.48 -1.92 2.09
CA GLY A 674 -31.81 -1.42 3.29
C GLY A 674 -32.32 -2.07 4.58
N THR A 675 -31.40 -2.37 5.47
CA THR A 675 -31.65 -2.92 6.81
C THR A 675 -30.65 -2.33 7.78
N ILE A 676 -31.17 -1.84 8.90
CA ILE A 676 -30.43 -1.41 10.08
C ILE A 676 -30.24 -2.63 10.98
N ILE A 677 -29.02 -2.86 11.45
CA ILE A 677 -28.72 -3.86 12.48
C ILE A 677 -28.20 -3.14 13.73
N LYS A 678 -28.81 -3.43 14.87
CA LYS A 678 -28.47 -2.83 16.18
C LYS A 678 -27.90 -3.87 17.14
N ASP A 679 -27.50 -3.40 18.31
CA ASP A 679 -27.12 -4.25 19.44
C ASP A 679 -28.18 -5.33 19.72
N GLY A 680 -27.70 -6.52 20.06
CA GLY A 680 -28.56 -7.71 20.14
C GLY A 680 -28.98 -8.29 18.79
N ASN A 681 -28.42 -7.81 17.66
CA ASN A 681 -28.71 -8.26 16.30
C ASN A 681 -30.18 -8.03 15.88
N VAL A 682 -30.80 -6.99 16.44
CA VAL A 682 -32.15 -6.53 16.07
C VAL A 682 -32.08 -5.89 14.68
N ARG A 683 -32.97 -6.30 13.78
CA ARG A 683 -32.99 -5.87 12.38
C ARG A 683 -34.23 -5.05 12.06
N ILE A 684 -34.04 -3.87 11.50
CA ILE A 684 -35.13 -2.95 11.15
C ILE A 684 -35.00 -2.54 9.68
N ALA A 685 -36.11 -2.53 8.94
CA ALA A 685 -36.11 -2.20 7.52
C ALA A 685 -36.02 -0.68 7.30
N ILE A 686 -35.33 -0.28 6.23
CA ILE A 686 -35.26 1.11 5.79
C ILE A 686 -36.40 1.35 4.80
N SER A 687 -37.17 2.41 5.03
CA SER A 687 -38.25 2.82 4.12
C SER A 687 -37.81 3.94 3.17
N ASP A 688 -36.88 4.80 3.59
CA ASP A 688 -36.30 5.86 2.75
C ASP A 688 -34.85 6.18 3.15
N PHE A 689 -34.07 6.68 2.21
CA PHE A 689 -32.65 7.00 2.40
C PHE A 689 -32.24 8.19 1.52
N VAL A 690 -31.73 9.26 2.12
CA VAL A 690 -31.32 10.47 1.42
C VAL A 690 -29.84 10.75 1.70
N TYR A 691 -29.03 10.84 0.64
CA TYR A 691 -27.60 11.12 0.73
C TYR A 691 -27.26 12.52 0.22
N VAL A 692 -26.55 13.31 1.03
CA VAL A 692 -26.07 14.65 0.67
C VAL A 692 -24.61 14.61 0.24
N ASN A 693 -24.38 14.70 -1.07
CA ASN A 693 -23.06 14.54 -1.70
C ASN A 693 -21.94 15.41 -1.09
N GLY A 694 -22.20 16.70 -0.89
CA GLY A 694 -21.20 17.66 -0.43
C GLY A 694 -20.87 17.63 1.08
N THR A 695 -21.66 16.93 1.88
CA THR A 695 -21.44 16.82 3.35
C THR A 695 -21.22 15.39 3.80
N GLY A 696 -21.60 14.40 2.98
CA GLY A 696 -21.52 12.98 3.34
C GLY A 696 -22.57 12.52 4.35
N ILE A 697 -23.60 13.35 4.62
CA ILE A 697 -24.66 13.04 5.58
C ILE A 697 -25.73 12.19 4.88
N CYS A 698 -26.12 11.10 5.53
CA CYS A 698 -27.24 10.24 5.14
C CYS A 698 -28.39 10.41 6.13
N THR A 699 -29.55 10.85 5.65
CA THR A 699 -30.81 10.82 6.40
C THR A 699 -31.52 9.50 6.11
N ILE A 700 -31.80 8.71 7.14
CA ILE A 700 -32.41 7.38 7.04
C ILE A 700 -33.79 7.41 7.68
N THR A 701 -34.80 6.90 6.98
CA THR A 701 -36.17 6.75 7.48
C THR A 701 -36.44 5.28 7.77
N SER A 702 -36.83 4.98 9.00
CA SER A 702 -37.20 3.66 9.50
C SER A 702 -38.19 3.83 10.65
N ALA A 703 -39.45 3.42 10.44
CA ALA A 703 -40.49 3.62 11.44
C ALA A 703 -40.17 2.96 12.79
N ASP A 704 -40.47 3.67 13.89
CA ASP A 704 -40.30 3.22 15.27
C ASP A 704 -38.92 2.58 15.53
N HIS A 705 -37.86 3.21 15.03
CA HIS A 705 -36.54 2.59 15.12
C HIS A 705 -36.13 2.44 16.60
N GLY A 706 -36.37 3.43 17.47
CA GLY A 706 -35.90 3.38 18.86
C GLY A 706 -34.38 3.46 18.94
N LEU A 707 -33.80 4.50 18.32
CA LEU A 707 -32.37 4.84 18.40
C LEU A 707 -32.23 6.09 19.25
N ALA A 708 -31.16 6.16 20.02
CA ALA A 708 -30.69 7.36 20.70
C ALA A 708 -29.46 7.94 20.00
N GLU A 709 -29.13 9.21 20.33
CA GLU A 709 -27.87 9.81 19.91
C GLU A 709 -26.68 8.94 20.36
N ASN A 710 -25.70 8.76 19.47
CA ASN A 710 -24.51 7.93 19.64
C ASN A 710 -24.75 6.41 19.65
N ASP A 711 -25.99 5.95 19.43
CA ASP A 711 -26.21 4.53 19.17
C ASP A 711 -25.41 4.09 17.94
N THR A 712 -24.85 2.89 18.01
CA THR A 712 -24.05 2.32 16.94
C THR A 712 -24.91 1.36 16.12
N ILE A 713 -24.96 1.59 14.81
CA ILE A 713 -25.76 0.79 13.89
C ILE A 713 -24.91 0.25 12.73
N GLN A 714 -25.34 -0.85 12.14
CA GLN A 714 -24.81 -1.33 10.85
C GLN A 714 -25.88 -1.21 9.78
N LEU A 715 -25.47 -0.93 8.55
CA LEU A 715 -26.37 -0.79 7.41
C LEU A 715 -26.08 -1.88 6.38
N ARG A 716 -27.12 -2.42 5.75
CA ARG A 716 -27.02 -3.49 4.74
C ARG A 716 -28.07 -3.34 3.65
N GLY A 717 -27.69 -3.57 2.40
CA GLY A 717 -28.65 -3.79 1.33
C GLY A 717 -29.37 -2.54 0.81
N VAL A 718 -28.83 -1.34 1.04
CA VAL A 718 -29.38 -0.07 0.56
C VAL A 718 -29.11 0.05 -0.93
N VAL A 719 -30.14 -0.04 -1.77
CA VAL A 719 -29.98 0.08 -3.23
C VAL A 719 -30.01 1.55 -3.60
N MET A 720 -28.96 2.01 -4.27
CA MET A 720 -28.83 3.38 -4.78
C MET A 720 -28.44 3.36 -6.25
N THR A 721 -28.87 4.36 -7.00
CA THR A 721 -28.41 4.61 -8.36
C THR A 721 -27.54 5.86 -8.41
N CYS A 722 -26.54 5.86 -9.28
CA CYS A 722 -25.76 7.05 -9.62
C CYS A 722 -25.50 7.07 -11.12
N VAL A 723 -24.68 8.01 -11.60
CA VAL A 723 -24.29 8.11 -13.02
C VAL A 723 -23.59 6.84 -13.55
N TYR A 724 -23.17 5.93 -12.67
CA TYR A 724 -22.52 4.65 -12.99
C TYR A 724 -23.44 3.43 -12.83
N GLY A 725 -24.75 3.63 -12.69
CA GLY A 725 -25.76 2.57 -12.57
C GLY A 725 -26.23 2.30 -11.14
N THR A 726 -26.96 1.20 -10.97
CA THR A 726 -27.54 0.79 -9.68
C THR A 726 -26.56 -0.08 -8.88
N LYS A 727 -26.33 0.27 -7.61
CA LYS A 727 -25.44 -0.42 -6.67
C LYS A 727 -26.15 -0.68 -5.34
N VAL A 728 -25.68 -1.67 -4.60
CA VAL A 728 -26.19 -2.04 -3.28
C VAL A 728 -25.13 -1.73 -2.23
N TYR A 729 -25.52 -1.02 -1.17
CA TYR A 729 -24.62 -0.47 -0.15
C TYR A 729 -24.92 -1.02 1.26
N PRO A 730 -23.87 -1.25 2.06
CA PRO A 730 -22.47 -1.46 1.66
C PRO A 730 -22.35 -2.62 0.66
N ALA A 731 -21.41 -2.48 -0.28
CA ALA A 731 -21.15 -3.48 -1.31
C ALA A 731 -20.65 -4.77 -0.64
N ILE A 732 -21.45 -5.83 -0.69
CA ILE A 732 -21.04 -7.14 -0.20
C ILE A 732 -20.41 -7.87 -1.38
N PRO A 733 -19.13 -8.32 -1.30
CA PRO A 733 -18.41 -8.83 -2.45
C PRO A 733 -19.07 -10.03 -3.15
N HIS A 734 -19.91 -10.82 -2.47
CA HIS A 734 -20.50 -12.04 -3.04
C HIS A 734 -21.86 -12.40 -2.41
N ALA A 735 -22.96 -11.80 -2.87
CA ALA A 735 -24.32 -12.26 -2.52
C ALA A 735 -24.93 -13.09 -3.67
N GLY A 736 -25.35 -14.31 -3.34
CA GLY A 736 -26.11 -15.21 -4.21
C GLY A 736 -27.55 -14.73 -4.42
N ILE A 737 -27.72 -13.63 -5.14
CA ILE A 737 -29.04 -13.17 -5.59
C ILE A 737 -29.33 -13.84 -6.94
N TYR A 738 -30.37 -14.66 -6.97
CA TYR A 738 -30.75 -15.43 -8.16
C TYR A 738 -32.21 -15.14 -8.55
N PRO A 739 -32.54 -15.06 -9.85
CA PRO A 739 -33.92 -15.00 -10.29
C PRO A 739 -34.61 -16.36 -10.11
N VAL A 740 -35.85 -16.36 -9.64
CA VAL A 740 -36.69 -17.56 -9.59
C VAL A 740 -36.95 -18.04 -11.02
N THR A 741 -36.38 -19.18 -11.39
CA THR A 741 -36.47 -19.69 -12.77
C THR A 741 -37.65 -20.63 -13.00
N LYS A 742 -38.23 -21.18 -11.93
CA LYS A 742 -39.40 -22.07 -11.96
C LYS A 742 -40.13 -22.02 -10.61
N VAL A 743 -41.47 -21.99 -10.66
CA VAL A 743 -42.38 -22.04 -9.50
C VAL A 743 -42.97 -23.44 -9.40
#